data_AF-A0A559U1F1-F1
#
_entry.id   AF-A0A559U1F1-F1
#
_cell.length_a   1.000
_cell.length_b   1.000
_cell.length_c   1.000
_cell.angle_alpha   90.00
_cell.angle_beta   90.00
_cell.angle_gamma   90.00
#
_symmetry.space_group_name_H-M   'P 1'
#
loop_
_entity.id
_entity.type
_entity.pdbx_description
1 polymer ?
#
loop_
_entity_poly.entity_id
_entity_poly.type
_entity_poly.pdbx_seq_one_letter_code
_entity_poly.pdbx_strand_id
1 'polypeptide(L)'
;MAPPRPHGELGSASAAHISRLAATVWMDADKVTRYQRAQATECVLQYLRDFSGHTWQERWDASPIGQGLVAANSLGTRRSTGVAITPGVRALYCLRVIQPTLVTFRRNVLHNFALMFVAGQDDPLLDKYAAQVQAQPMRHVHRREAMAELCTLLAVQGVALSDVTPAAVVHFTQENRRARSVLQPGNKVANRLVGQGMWNVLYAMGHFPPATPPTLRAALMRGQRTVEEMVAQYPIRNQAVRALLIDYFTRRRADTDYSTLKNLVLLVAHHFWEKIERVNPDQADLRISPQHYATWRQMITVKDNGKPRAGQDSIVIAVRSFYFDLHTWAAEEPESWAAWVAPCPVPPSELHGLGTRRRRINERSANRTRQRQPLLPVLVDHVETRYDRARLLLERASKAAEGEVFAHDGTDYRRVITEADRKLLRHGDAVPTRVIEESSGQIIHIGTEEETAFWEWAAVETLRHSGVRVEELIELTHLSVRQYQRANGEVIALLVIAPSKTDRERVIPMSAELFHVIASIIRRHTGTGRPIPLVSRYDPHDKEWSAPMPFLFQRQNGTTPAVFCTGTIQEMISRRGQALAEAHPGFRGLKFTPHDFRRIFATELVNSGLPIHIGAALLGHLNIQTTRGYVAVFDEDVVRHYQEHLHHRRQIRPEGEYRDATGQEWDEFQEHFDRRKVELGSCARPYGTPCQHEHACIRCPMLQINPKMLARLDDLEEDLQVRRKRAEAEKWLGEIDGIDLTLTFLRAKREEALRLTRRGPVDLGLPHPRPPEA
;
A
#
# COMPACT_ATOMS: atom_id res chain seq x y z
N MET A 1 2.92 -40.05 22.25
CA MET A 1 1.84 -40.24 23.25
C MET A 1 0.84 -41.21 22.65
N ALA A 2 0.22 -42.08 23.46
CA ALA A 2 -0.80 -43.00 22.97
C ALA A 2 -2.10 -42.21 22.68
N PRO A 3 -2.80 -42.49 21.57
CA PRO A 3 -4.06 -41.83 21.27
C PRO A 3 -5.10 -42.15 22.35
N PRO A 4 -5.98 -41.20 22.72
CA PRO A 4 -7.01 -41.46 23.73
C PRO A 4 -8.00 -42.53 23.24
N ARG A 5 -8.43 -43.38 24.17
CA ARG A 5 -9.25 -44.57 23.91
C ARG A 5 -10.42 -44.66 24.91
N PRO A 6 -11.40 -43.75 24.83
CA PRO A 6 -12.51 -43.71 25.78
C PRO A 6 -13.35 -45.00 25.78
N HIS A 7 -13.32 -45.75 24.68
CA HIS A 7 -14.05 -47.02 24.52
C HIS A 7 -13.12 -48.24 24.45
N GLY A 8 -11.87 -48.12 24.93
CA GLY A 8 -10.87 -49.19 24.89
C GLY A 8 -10.15 -49.36 23.55
N GLU A 9 -9.36 -50.42 23.41
CA GLU A 9 -8.65 -50.77 22.17
C GLU A 9 -9.62 -51.41 21.16
N LEU A 10 -9.95 -50.67 20.11
CA LEU A 10 -10.88 -51.10 19.08
C LEU A 10 -10.20 -51.54 17.78
N GLY A 11 -8.87 -51.38 17.66
CA GLY A 11 -8.13 -51.65 16.42
C GLY A 11 -8.24 -53.09 15.91
N SER A 12 -8.43 -54.06 16.80
CA SER A 12 -8.64 -55.49 16.50
C SER A 12 -10.00 -56.03 16.96
N ALA A 13 -10.89 -55.16 17.45
CA ALA A 13 -12.19 -55.59 17.97
C ALA A 13 -13.11 -56.14 16.86
N SER A 14 -14.04 -57.02 17.21
CA SER A 14 -14.96 -57.59 16.22
C SER A 14 -15.89 -56.51 15.62
N ALA A 15 -16.22 -56.66 14.33
CA ALA A 15 -17.12 -55.71 13.66
C ALA A 15 -18.49 -55.59 14.35
N ALA A 16 -18.99 -56.70 14.91
CA ALA A 16 -20.22 -56.72 15.70
C ALA A 16 -20.11 -55.91 17.00
N HIS A 17 -18.95 -55.94 17.68
CA HIS A 17 -18.73 -55.13 18.87
C HIS A 17 -18.70 -53.63 18.53
N ILE A 18 -17.97 -53.23 17.49
CA ILE A 18 -17.89 -51.83 17.05
C ILE A 18 -19.26 -51.31 16.56
N SER A 19 -20.01 -52.14 15.83
CA SER A 19 -21.38 -51.81 15.39
C SER A 19 -22.33 -51.59 16.58
N ARG A 20 -22.25 -52.43 17.62
CA ARG A 20 -23.02 -52.24 18.87
C ARG A 20 -22.61 -50.97 19.61
N LEU A 21 -21.31 -50.66 19.68
CA LEU A 21 -20.83 -49.39 20.25
C LEU A 21 -21.41 -48.19 19.49
N ALA A 22 -21.41 -48.23 18.15
CA ALA A 22 -22.01 -47.19 17.34
C ALA A 22 -23.52 -47.00 17.61
N ALA A 23 -24.24 -48.03 18.07
CA ALA A 23 -25.64 -47.90 18.49
C ALA A 23 -25.81 -47.30 19.90
N THR A 24 -24.84 -47.51 20.80
CA THR A 24 -25.01 -47.32 22.26
C THR A 24 -24.31 -46.09 22.81
N VAL A 25 -23.22 -45.60 22.20
CA VAL A 25 -22.47 -44.43 22.71
C VAL A 25 -23.28 -43.13 22.66
N TRP A 26 -24.19 -42.98 21.70
CA TRP A 26 -25.05 -41.79 21.57
C TRP A 26 -26.51 -42.18 21.73
N MET A 27 -26.94 -42.39 22.98
CA MET A 27 -28.30 -42.88 23.31
C MET A 27 -29.40 -41.85 23.08
N ASP A 28 -29.03 -40.56 23.09
CA ASP A 28 -29.92 -39.40 22.95
C ASP A 28 -30.52 -39.27 21.54
N ALA A 29 -29.99 -40.02 20.56
CA ALA A 29 -30.55 -40.12 19.22
C ALA A 29 -31.74 -41.09 19.16
N ASP A 30 -32.67 -40.82 18.24
CA ASP A 30 -33.82 -41.69 17.99
C ASP A 30 -33.39 -43.11 17.59
N LYS A 31 -34.24 -44.10 17.91
CA LYS A 31 -33.94 -45.52 17.70
C LYS A 31 -33.59 -45.84 16.25
N VAL A 32 -34.21 -45.16 15.28
CA VAL A 32 -33.98 -45.38 13.85
C VAL A 32 -32.59 -44.88 13.45
N THR A 33 -32.20 -43.67 13.84
CA THR A 33 -30.85 -43.13 13.59
C THR A 33 -29.76 -44.00 14.23
N ARG A 34 -29.98 -44.50 15.46
CA ARG A 34 -29.04 -45.40 16.14
C ARG A 34 -28.84 -46.70 15.36
N TYR A 35 -29.92 -47.31 14.90
CA TYR A 35 -29.88 -48.54 14.10
C TYR A 35 -29.22 -48.32 12.73
N GLN A 36 -29.60 -47.26 12.01
CA GLN A 36 -28.99 -46.91 10.73
C GLN A 36 -27.49 -46.67 10.84
N ARG A 37 -27.04 -45.99 11.90
CA ARG A 37 -25.61 -45.76 12.16
C ARG A 37 -24.87 -47.06 12.45
N ALA A 38 -25.43 -47.96 13.26
CA ALA A 38 -24.84 -49.27 13.54
C ALA A 38 -24.71 -50.10 12.26
N GLN A 39 -25.79 -50.19 11.48
CA GLN A 39 -25.80 -50.89 10.20
C GLN A 39 -24.80 -50.30 9.21
N ALA A 40 -24.73 -48.97 9.08
CA ALA A 40 -23.75 -48.30 8.25
C ALA A 40 -22.30 -48.57 8.69
N THR A 41 -22.05 -48.59 10.01
CA THR A 41 -20.74 -48.92 10.59
C THR A 41 -20.33 -50.34 10.23
N GLU A 42 -21.26 -51.29 10.37
CA GLU A 42 -21.03 -52.67 9.99
C GLU A 42 -20.77 -52.83 8.50
N CYS A 43 -21.50 -52.11 7.63
CA CYS A 43 -21.25 -52.11 6.19
C CYS A 43 -19.83 -51.61 5.84
N VAL A 44 -19.34 -50.56 6.49
CA VAL A 44 -17.96 -50.08 6.29
C VAL A 44 -16.96 -51.15 6.71
N LEU A 45 -17.14 -51.73 7.90
CA LEU A 45 -16.21 -52.75 8.41
C LEU A 45 -16.23 -54.02 7.56
N GLN A 46 -17.37 -54.41 7.01
CA GLN A 46 -17.47 -55.52 6.05
C GLN A 46 -16.71 -55.21 4.76
N TYR A 47 -16.83 -54.00 4.23
CA TYR A 47 -16.03 -53.55 3.08
C TYR A 47 -14.52 -53.60 3.36
N LEU A 48 -14.09 -53.16 4.56
CA LEU A 48 -12.66 -53.17 4.94
C LEU A 48 -12.07 -54.58 5.08
N ARG A 49 -12.90 -55.64 5.21
CA ARG A 49 -12.40 -57.02 5.29
C ARG A 49 -11.73 -57.50 4.00
N ASP A 50 -12.07 -56.89 2.87
CA ASP A 50 -11.53 -57.26 1.56
C ASP A 50 -10.11 -56.72 1.32
N PHE A 51 -9.56 -55.94 2.26
CA PHE A 51 -8.23 -55.34 2.18
C PHE A 51 -7.27 -55.95 3.21
N SER A 52 -5.96 -55.90 2.92
CA SER A 52 -4.91 -56.45 3.77
C SER A 52 -4.75 -55.66 5.08
N GLY A 53 -4.42 -56.35 6.18
CA GLY A 53 -4.19 -55.75 7.50
C GLY A 53 -4.68 -56.60 8.66
N HIS A 54 -3.97 -56.55 9.78
CA HIS A 54 -4.33 -57.14 11.06
C HIS A 54 -5.23 -56.21 11.89
N THR A 55 -5.11 -54.89 11.70
CA THR A 55 -5.98 -53.89 12.34
C THR A 55 -6.97 -53.26 11.37
N TRP A 56 -8.05 -52.67 11.90
CA TRP A 56 -8.97 -51.87 11.09
C TRP A 56 -8.30 -50.67 10.43
N GLN A 57 -7.31 -50.07 11.09
CA GLN A 57 -6.52 -48.96 10.52
C GLN A 57 -5.71 -49.40 9.31
N GLU A 58 -4.98 -50.52 9.39
CA GLU A 58 -4.20 -51.05 8.25
C GLU A 58 -5.10 -51.36 7.05
N ARG A 59 -6.27 -51.97 7.31
CA ARG A 59 -7.27 -52.25 6.27
C ARG A 59 -7.84 -50.98 5.65
N TRP A 60 -8.06 -49.96 6.47
CA TRP A 60 -8.47 -48.64 6.00
C TRP A 60 -7.41 -48.03 5.09
N ASP A 61 -6.16 -47.98 5.51
CA ASP A 61 -5.04 -47.41 4.75
C ASP A 61 -4.79 -48.17 3.42
N ALA A 62 -5.05 -49.48 3.39
CA ALA A 62 -4.99 -50.30 2.18
C ALA A 62 -6.18 -50.09 1.23
N SER A 63 -7.28 -49.49 1.68
CA SER A 63 -8.51 -49.32 0.90
C SER A 63 -8.53 -48.03 0.06
N PRO A 64 -9.24 -48.01 -1.09
CA PRO A 64 -9.46 -46.79 -1.88
C PRO A 64 -10.07 -45.62 -1.12
N ILE A 65 -10.92 -45.88 -0.11
CA ILE A 65 -11.49 -44.81 0.73
C ILE A 65 -10.46 -44.24 1.71
N GLY A 66 -9.58 -45.06 2.28
CA GLY A 66 -8.54 -44.61 3.21
C GLY A 66 -7.31 -44.03 2.55
N GLN A 67 -7.08 -44.34 1.28
CA GLN A 67 -6.12 -43.61 0.43
C GLN A 67 -6.70 -42.28 -0.09
N GLY A 68 -8.00 -42.05 0.11
CA GLY A 68 -8.69 -40.85 -0.37
C GLY A 68 -8.85 -40.82 -1.89
N LEU A 69 -8.78 -41.97 -2.57
CA LEU A 69 -9.01 -42.11 -4.00
C LEU A 69 -10.49 -41.95 -4.35
N VAL A 70 -11.37 -42.47 -3.48
CA VAL A 70 -12.83 -42.40 -3.65
C VAL A 70 -13.50 -41.89 -2.36
N ALA A 71 -14.70 -41.34 -2.49
CA ALA A 71 -15.49 -40.87 -1.34
C ALA A 71 -16.33 -42.01 -0.77
N ALA A 72 -16.64 -42.02 0.53
CA ALA A 72 -17.39 -43.13 1.14
C ALA A 72 -18.80 -43.31 0.54
N ASN A 73 -19.40 -42.25 0.01
CA ASN A 73 -20.68 -42.32 -0.67
C ASN A 73 -20.62 -43.02 -2.04
N SER A 74 -19.44 -43.12 -2.66
CA SER A 74 -19.29 -43.83 -3.95
C SER A 74 -19.29 -45.34 -3.80
N LEU A 75 -19.13 -45.86 -2.57
CA LEU A 75 -19.33 -47.27 -2.26
C LEU A 75 -20.83 -47.68 -2.35
N GLY A 76 -21.72 -46.69 -2.55
CA GLY A 76 -23.14 -46.90 -2.75
C GLY A 76 -23.88 -47.34 -1.49
N THR A 77 -25.20 -47.36 -1.59
CA THR A 77 -26.03 -48.17 -0.69
C THR A 77 -25.76 -49.64 -1.00
N ARG A 78 -25.66 -50.55 -0.01
CA ARG A 78 -25.81 -51.98 -0.30
C ARG A 78 -27.08 -52.13 -1.16
N ARG A 79 -26.98 -52.70 -2.37
CA ARG A 79 -28.08 -52.80 -3.36
C ARG A 79 -29.36 -53.42 -2.81
N SER A 80 -29.32 -54.03 -1.62
CA SER A 80 -30.45 -54.64 -0.91
C SER A 80 -31.04 -53.84 0.27
N THR A 81 -30.42 -52.75 0.76
CA THR A 81 -30.85 -52.09 2.04
C THR A 81 -31.00 -50.57 2.02
N GLY A 82 -30.47 -49.85 1.01
CA GLY A 82 -30.64 -48.39 0.92
C GLY A 82 -29.89 -47.54 1.96
N VAL A 83 -28.99 -48.14 2.76
CA VAL A 83 -28.31 -47.46 3.88
C VAL A 83 -27.13 -46.61 3.40
N ALA A 84 -27.09 -45.34 3.82
CA ALA A 84 -25.95 -44.46 3.58
C ALA A 84 -24.73 -44.91 4.40
N ILE A 85 -23.55 -44.99 3.77
CA ILE A 85 -22.29 -45.47 4.37
C ILE A 85 -21.60 -44.38 5.22
N THR A 86 -21.78 -43.10 4.87
CA THR A 86 -21.15 -41.95 5.55
C THR A 86 -21.39 -41.88 7.07
N PRO A 87 -22.60 -42.17 7.61
CA PRO A 87 -22.82 -42.31 9.05
C PRO A 87 -21.91 -43.34 9.74
N GLY A 88 -21.57 -44.43 9.05
CA GLY A 88 -20.65 -45.46 9.55
C GLY A 88 -19.21 -44.95 9.63
N VAL A 89 -18.72 -44.31 8.57
CA VAL A 89 -17.39 -43.67 8.57
C VAL A 89 -17.29 -42.61 9.68
N ARG A 90 -18.34 -41.80 9.84
CA ARG A 90 -18.44 -40.82 10.93
C ARG A 90 -18.33 -41.49 12.31
N ALA A 91 -19.01 -42.62 12.52
CA ALA A 91 -18.95 -43.35 13.78
C ALA A 91 -17.55 -43.93 14.04
N LEU A 92 -16.90 -44.52 13.03
CA LEU A 92 -15.54 -45.06 13.15
C LEU A 92 -14.52 -43.97 13.55
N TYR A 93 -14.65 -42.76 13.02
CA TYR A 93 -13.80 -41.63 13.41
C TYR A 93 -14.11 -41.14 14.84
N CYS A 94 -15.38 -41.05 15.22
CA CYS A 94 -15.75 -40.58 16.57
C CYS A 94 -15.36 -41.59 17.66
N LEU A 95 -15.45 -42.89 17.37
CA LEU A 95 -15.00 -43.96 18.26
C LEU A 95 -13.48 -44.17 18.23
N ARG A 96 -12.74 -43.42 17.40
CA ARG A 96 -11.30 -43.56 17.18
C ARG A 96 -10.86 -44.97 16.80
N VAL A 97 -11.71 -45.70 16.08
CA VAL A 97 -11.36 -46.98 15.44
C VAL A 97 -10.39 -46.72 14.28
N ILE A 98 -10.65 -45.64 13.55
CA ILE A 98 -9.86 -45.17 12.42
C ILE A 98 -9.40 -43.74 12.69
N GLN A 99 -8.11 -43.50 12.53
CA GLN A 99 -7.49 -42.19 12.43
C GLN A 99 -7.39 -41.80 10.95
N PRO A 100 -8.23 -40.88 10.44
CA PRO A 100 -8.20 -40.49 9.05
C PRO A 100 -7.07 -39.50 8.76
N THR A 101 -6.53 -39.55 7.54
CA THR A 101 -5.77 -38.42 6.99
C THR A 101 -6.69 -37.23 6.71
N LEU A 102 -6.12 -36.02 6.63
CA LEU A 102 -6.95 -34.83 6.42
C LEU A 102 -7.64 -34.80 5.03
N VAL A 103 -7.00 -35.38 4.01
CA VAL A 103 -7.55 -35.53 2.66
C VAL A 103 -8.77 -36.46 2.68
N THR A 104 -8.66 -37.62 3.33
CA THR A 104 -9.76 -38.58 3.43
C THR A 104 -10.91 -38.03 4.26
N PHE A 105 -10.61 -37.32 5.36
CA PHE A 105 -11.62 -36.64 6.16
C PHE A 105 -12.37 -35.60 5.32
N ARG A 106 -11.66 -34.71 4.62
CA ARG A 106 -12.26 -33.61 3.85
C ARG A 106 -12.97 -34.04 2.57
N ARG A 107 -12.64 -35.22 2.02
CA ARG A 107 -13.36 -35.81 0.88
C ARG A 107 -14.78 -36.26 1.24
N ASN A 108 -15.04 -36.50 2.54
CA ASN A 108 -16.34 -36.96 3.03
C ASN A 108 -17.13 -35.83 3.70
N VAL A 109 -18.44 -35.74 3.41
CA VAL A 109 -19.34 -34.77 4.05
C VAL A 109 -19.89 -35.37 5.35
N LEU A 110 -19.22 -35.09 6.47
CA LEU A 110 -19.57 -35.65 7.79
C LEU A 110 -20.46 -34.69 8.58
N HIS A 111 -21.76 -34.67 8.26
CA HIS A 111 -22.75 -33.87 9.00
C HIS A 111 -22.69 -34.18 10.51
N ASN A 112 -22.88 -33.18 11.36
CA ASN A 112 -22.90 -33.31 12.83
C ASN A 112 -21.69 -34.04 13.46
N PHE A 113 -20.56 -34.14 12.74
CA PHE A 113 -19.36 -34.83 13.22
C PHE A 113 -18.91 -34.28 14.57
N ALA A 114 -18.78 -32.95 14.71
CA ALA A 114 -18.25 -32.36 15.92
C ALA A 114 -19.14 -32.62 17.14
N LEU A 115 -20.46 -32.55 16.98
CA LEU A 115 -21.42 -32.87 18.05
C LEU A 115 -21.27 -34.32 18.51
N MET A 116 -21.23 -35.27 17.56
CA MET A 116 -21.04 -36.68 17.88
C MET A 116 -19.64 -36.97 18.46
N PHE A 117 -18.61 -36.29 17.96
CA PHE A 117 -17.25 -36.47 18.41
C PHE A 117 -17.15 -36.12 19.89
N VAL A 118 -17.55 -34.89 20.28
CA VAL A 118 -17.56 -34.40 21.67
C VAL A 118 -18.29 -35.38 22.58
N ALA A 119 -19.53 -35.73 22.27
CA ALA A 119 -20.33 -36.64 23.09
C ALA A 119 -19.75 -38.06 23.20
N GLY A 120 -18.88 -38.47 22.27
CA GLY A 120 -18.26 -39.80 22.27
C GLY A 120 -16.85 -39.85 22.87
N GLN A 121 -16.28 -38.73 23.35
CA GLN A 121 -14.88 -38.69 23.80
C GLN A 121 -14.65 -38.93 25.29
N ASP A 122 -15.65 -38.72 26.15
CA ASP A 122 -15.47 -38.71 27.62
C ASP A 122 -14.28 -37.81 28.05
N ASP A 123 -14.22 -36.59 27.52
CA ASP A 123 -13.14 -35.62 27.73
C ASP A 123 -13.72 -34.33 28.36
N PRO A 124 -13.59 -34.15 29.70
CA PRO A 124 -14.12 -32.97 30.39
C PRO A 124 -13.53 -31.65 29.89
N LEU A 125 -12.30 -31.65 29.37
CA LEU A 125 -11.68 -30.47 28.81
C LEU A 125 -12.35 -30.09 27.47
N LEU A 126 -12.72 -31.10 26.68
CA LEU A 126 -13.45 -30.91 25.42
C LEU A 126 -14.87 -30.37 25.67
N ASP A 127 -15.55 -30.84 26.72
CA ASP A 127 -16.84 -30.28 27.14
C ASP A 127 -16.72 -28.83 27.59
N LYS A 128 -15.68 -28.51 28.37
CA LYS A 128 -15.36 -27.13 28.76
C LYS A 128 -15.09 -26.25 27.53
N TYR A 129 -14.37 -26.75 26.54
CA TYR A 129 -14.16 -26.04 25.27
C TYR A 129 -15.50 -25.82 24.55
N ALA A 130 -16.38 -26.82 24.49
CA ALA A 130 -17.69 -26.67 23.87
C ALA A 130 -18.55 -25.60 24.55
N ALA A 131 -18.56 -25.56 25.89
CA ALA A 131 -19.21 -24.51 26.65
C ALA A 131 -18.61 -23.12 26.35
N GLN A 132 -17.28 -23.01 26.28
CA GLN A 132 -16.60 -21.74 25.97
C GLN A 132 -16.92 -21.23 24.55
N VAL A 133 -16.99 -22.14 23.56
CA VAL A 133 -17.42 -21.78 22.20
C VAL A 133 -18.83 -21.19 22.21
N GLN A 134 -19.74 -21.73 23.01
CA GLN A 134 -21.11 -21.21 23.10
C GLN A 134 -21.20 -19.88 23.85
N ALA A 135 -20.37 -19.68 24.86
CA ALA A 135 -20.35 -18.46 25.67
C ALA A 135 -19.71 -17.25 24.95
N GLN A 136 -18.85 -17.47 23.95
CA GLN A 136 -18.22 -16.37 23.22
C GLN A 136 -19.21 -15.63 22.30
N PRO A 137 -19.15 -14.29 22.22
CA PRO A 137 -20.03 -13.47 21.39
C PRO A 137 -19.64 -13.54 19.91
N MET A 138 -19.80 -14.71 19.29
CA MET A 138 -19.54 -14.95 17.88
C MET A 138 -20.77 -15.53 17.16
N ARG A 139 -20.92 -15.23 15.87
CA ARG A 139 -22.01 -15.78 15.04
C ARG A 139 -22.00 -17.31 15.08
N HIS A 140 -23.18 -17.93 15.01
CA HIS A 140 -23.35 -19.38 15.02
C HIS A 140 -22.50 -20.11 13.98
N VAL A 141 -22.30 -19.53 12.79
CA VAL A 141 -21.41 -20.11 11.77
C VAL A 141 -19.99 -20.28 12.29
N HIS A 142 -19.47 -19.30 13.03
CA HIS A 142 -18.11 -19.34 13.58
C HIS A 142 -18.01 -20.25 14.80
N ARG A 143 -19.07 -20.36 15.62
CA ARG A 143 -19.15 -21.37 16.70
C ARG A 143 -19.05 -22.78 16.11
N ARG A 144 -19.80 -23.04 15.04
CA ARG A 144 -19.76 -24.31 14.31
C ARG A 144 -18.40 -24.58 13.67
N GLU A 145 -17.77 -23.59 13.07
CA GLU A 145 -16.43 -23.71 12.48
C GLU A 145 -15.39 -24.03 13.56
N ALA A 146 -15.34 -23.28 14.67
CA ALA A 146 -14.40 -23.51 15.77
C ALA A 146 -14.54 -24.91 16.38
N MET A 147 -15.77 -25.38 16.55
CA MET A 147 -16.06 -26.72 17.06
C MET A 147 -15.67 -27.81 16.04
N ALA A 148 -16.03 -27.62 14.77
CA ALA A 148 -15.69 -28.57 13.71
C ALA A 148 -14.18 -28.66 13.47
N GLU A 149 -13.46 -27.55 13.50
CA GLU A 149 -12.01 -27.49 13.32
C GLU A 149 -11.28 -28.24 14.44
N LEU A 150 -11.66 -28.02 15.71
CA LEU A 150 -11.05 -28.73 16.83
C LEU A 150 -11.30 -30.23 16.76
N CYS A 151 -12.55 -30.66 16.59
CA CYS A 151 -12.85 -32.09 16.50
C CYS A 151 -12.15 -32.74 15.31
N THR A 152 -12.01 -32.04 14.18
CA THR A 152 -11.25 -32.55 13.03
C THR A 152 -9.77 -32.69 13.37
N LEU A 153 -9.18 -31.72 14.07
CA LEU A 153 -7.79 -31.78 14.53
C LEU A 153 -7.58 -33.00 15.43
N LEU A 154 -8.41 -33.16 16.45
CA LEU A 154 -8.32 -34.27 17.42
C LEU A 154 -8.42 -35.64 16.73
N ALA A 155 -9.33 -35.77 15.76
CA ALA A 155 -9.52 -37.02 15.02
C ALA A 155 -8.36 -37.32 14.07
N VAL A 156 -7.85 -36.33 13.33
CA VAL A 156 -6.79 -36.53 12.33
C VAL A 156 -5.42 -36.69 12.96
N GLN A 157 -5.14 -35.96 14.05
CA GLN A 157 -3.87 -36.08 14.77
C GLN A 157 -3.87 -37.20 15.81
N GLY A 158 -5.05 -37.75 16.15
CA GLY A 158 -5.16 -38.84 17.11
C GLY A 158 -4.81 -38.41 18.54
N VAL A 159 -5.06 -37.16 18.91
CA VAL A 159 -4.68 -36.60 20.22
C VAL A 159 -5.89 -36.30 21.11
N ALA A 160 -5.70 -36.22 22.42
CA ALA A 160 -6.66 -35.64 23.36
C ALA A 160 -6.57 -34.11 23.34
N LEU A 161 -7.57 -33.41 23.88
CA LEU A 161 -7.51 -31.95 23.92
C LEU A 161 -6.35 -31.44 24.79
N SER A 162 -6.01 -32.15 25.87
CA SER A 162 -4.88 -31.83 26.75
C SER A 162 -3.54 -31.70 26.01
N ASP A 163 -3.40 -32.43 24.91
CA ASP A 163 -2.13 -32.55 24.18
C ASP A 163 -2.05 -31.60 22.98
N VAL A 164 -3.12 -30.82 22.73
CA VAL A 164 -3.15 -29.86 21.62
C VAL A 164 -2.24 -28.69 21.91
N THR A 165 -1.14 -28.59 21.17
CA THR A 165 -0.19 -27.48 21.26
C THR A 165 -0.46 -26.40 20.21
N PRO A 166 0.08 -25.18 20.37
CA PRO A 166 0.04 -24.15 19.32
C PRO A 166 0.61 -24.65 17.99
N ALA A 167 1.71 -25.41 18.02
CA ALA A 167 2.34 -25.99 16.84
C ALA A 167 1.43 -27.02 16.15
N ALA A 168 0.70 -27.84 16.92
CA ALA A 168 -0.27 -28.80 16.41
C ALA A 168 -1.41 -28.11 15.65
N VAL A 169 -1.91 -26.97 16.14
CA VAL A 169 -2.93 -26.17 15.45
C VAL A 169 -2.37 -25.54 14.17
N VAL A 170 -1.18 -24.94 14.21
CA VAL A 170 -0.53 -24.37 13.03
C VAL A 170 -0.32 -25.43 11.94
N HIS A 171 0.18 -26.60 12.32
CA HIS A 171 0.35 -27.75 11.42
C HIS A 171 -1.00 -28.18 10.82
N PHE A 172 -2.03 -28.36 11.64
CA PHE A 172 -3.38 -28.68 11.18
C PHE A 172 -3.90 -27.67 10.15
N THR A 173 -3.77 -26.37 10.42
CA THR A 173 -4.22 -25.32 9.51
C THR A 173 -3.51 -25.38 8.15
N GLN A 174 -2.21 -25.65 8.12
CA GLN A 174 -1.43 -25.77 6.90
C GLN A 174 -1.82 -27.02 6.11
N GLU A 175 -1.91 -28.17 6.77
CA GLU A 175 -2.35 -29.41 6.14
C GLU A 175 -3.78 -29.28 5.60
N ASN A 176 -4.67 -28.56 6.30
CA ASN A 176 -6.06 -28.39 5.85
C ASN A 176 -6.13 -27.65 4.52
N ARG A 177 -5.30 -26.61 4.41
CA ARG A 177 -5.16 -25.83 3.18
C ARG A 177 -4.63 -26.70 2.05
N ARG A 178 -3.61 -27.55 2.30
CA ARG A 178 -3.08 -28.49 1.30
C ARG A 178 -4.15 -29.48 0.84
N ALA A 179 -4.83 -30.13 1.79
CA ALA A 179 -5.89 -31.09 1.50
C ALA A 179 -7.04 -30.46 0.67
N ARG A 180 -7.50 -29.26 1.04
CA ARG A 180 -8.52 -28.53 0.26
C ARG A 180 -8.04 -28.17 -1.14
N SER A 181 -6.78 -27.78 -1.29
CA SER A 181 -6.19 -27.43 -2.59
C SER A 181 -6.14 -28.63 -3.53
N VAL A 182 -5.85 -29.83 -3.00
CA VAL A 182 -5.88 -31.10 -3.75
C VAL A 182 -7.32 -31.48 -4.15
N LEU A 183 -8.28 -31.33 -3.24
CA LEU A 183 -9.66 -31.75 -3.47
C LEU A 183 -10.47 -30.77 -4.33
N GLN A 184 -10.08 -29.49 -4.35
CA GLN A 184 -10.79 -28.42 -5.04
C GLN A 184 -9.78 -27.51 -5.77
N PRO A 185 -9.06 -28.03 -6.78
CA PRO A 185 -8.05 -27.26 -7.50
C PRO A 185 -8.67 -26.03 -8.16
N GLY A 186 -7.99 -24.89 -8.07
CA GLY A 186 -8.46 -23.61 -8.63
C GLY A 186 -9.52 -22.88 -7.81
N ASN A 187 -10.12 -23.49 -6.78
CA ASN A 187 -11.07 -22.80 -5.91
C ASN A 187 -10.34 -21.87 -4.92
N LYS A 188 -10.57 -20.55 -5.00
CA LYS A 188 -9.97 -19.56 -4.10
C LYS A 188 -10.25 -19.85 -2.62
N VAL A 189 -11.39 -20.45 -2.29
CA VAL A 189 -11.78 -20.82 -0.92
C VAL A 189 -10.91 -21.95 -0.36
N ALA A 190 -10.37 -22.81 -1.23
CA ALA A 190 -9.46 -23.89 -0.84
C ALA A 190 -8.13 -23.37 -0.25
N ASN A 191 -7.78 -22.13 -0.55
CA ASN A 191 -6.54 -21.49 -0.11
C ASN A 191 -6.66 -20.77 1.25
N ARG A 192 -7.83 -20.81 1.90
CA ARG A 192 -8.09 -20.12 3.18
C ARG A 192 -7.48 -20.88 4.36
N LEU A 193 -6.82 -20.15 5.25
CA LEU A 193 -6.35 -20.66 6.54
C LEU A 193 -7.53 -20.75 7.52
N VAL A 194 -7.80 -21.96 7.99
CA VAL A 194 -8.82 -22.32 8.99
C VAL A 194 -8.22 -22.35 10.40
N GLY A 195 -9.03 -22.47 11.44
CA GLY A 195 -8.54 -22.64 12.82
C GLY A 195 -8.55 -21.38 13.67
N GLN A 196 -9.03 -20.24 13.15
CA GLN A 196 -9.01 -18.95 13.87
C GLN A 196 -9.91 -18.97 15.11
N GLY A 197 -11.15 -19.42 14.96
CA GLY A 197 -12.09 -19.51 16.07
C GLY A 197 -11.59 -20.48 17.15
N MET A 198 -11.10 -21.65 16.72
CA MET A 198 -10.50 -22.64 17.62
C MET A 198 -9.32 -22.08 18.40
N TRP A 199 -8.37 -21.41 17.73
CA TRP A 199 -7.22 -20.79 18.39
C TRP A 199 -7.65 -19.79 19.45
N ASN A 200 -8.57 -18.89 19.11
CA ASN A 200 -9.00 -17.83 20.02
C ASN A 200 -9.69 -18.39 21.26
N VAL A 201 -10.47 -19.47 21.11
CA VAL A 201 -11.13 -20.14 22.23
C VAL A 201 -10.08 -20.84 23.11
N LEU A 202 -9.15 -21.61 22.53
CA LEU A 202 -8.08 -22.27 23.29
C LEU A 202 -7.19 -21.26 24.04
N TYR A 203 -6.85 -20.15 23.40
CA TYR A 203 -6.10 -19.05 24.01
C TYR A 203 -6.88 -18.43 25.17
N ALA A 204 -8.17 -18.10 24.97
CA ALA A 204 -9.02 -17.54 26.02
C ALA A 204 -9.27 -18.50 27.21
N MET A 205 -9.19 -19.81 26.98
CA MET A 205 -9.24 -20.82 28.04
C MET A 205 -7.95 -20.93 28.86
N GLY A 206 -6.87 -20.26 28.44
CA GLY A 206 -5.54 -20.44 29.02
C GLY A 206 -4.91 -21.80 28.69
N HIS A 207 -5.37 -22.47 27.64
CA HIS A 207 -4.87 -23.80 27.24
C HIS A 207 -3.44 -23.73 26.68
N PHE A 208 -3.09 -22.62 26.05
CA PHE A 208 -1.76 -22.42 25.49
C PHE A 208 -0.77 -21.79 26.50
N PRO A 209 0.54 -22.05 26.35
CA PRO A 209 1.56 -21.38 27.15
C PRO A 209 1.44 -19.85 27.07
N PRO A 210 1.77 -19.09 28.14
CA PRO A 210 1.60 -17.62 28.17
C PRO A 210 2.30 -16.86 27.04
N ALA A 211 3.42 -17.39 26.52
CA ALA A 211 4.17 -16.80 25.41
C ALA A 211 3.49 -16.98 24.04
N THR A 212 2.38 -17.72 23.96
CA THR A 212 1.67 -17.98 22.70
C THR A 212 0.99 -16.72 22.19
N PRO A 213 1.10 -16.40 20.89
CA PRO A 213 0.40 -15.24 20.34
C PRO A 213 -1.12 -15.34 20.50
N PRO A 214 -1.82 -14.22 20.76
CA PRO A 214 -3.26 -14.21 21.04
C PRO A 214 -4.13 -14.63 19.85
N THR A 215 -3.58 -14.61 18.63
CA THR A 215 -4.31 -15.01 17.41
C THR A 215 -3.50 -15.99 16.57
N LEU A 216 -4.18 -16.90 15.89
CA LEU A 216 -3.55 -17.82 14.92
C LEU A 216 -2.81 -17.06 13.83
N ARG A 217 -3.34 -15.90 13.41
CA ARG A 217 -2.67 -15.05 12.43
C ARG A 217 -1.30 -14.57 12.94
N ALA A 218 -1.22 -14.17 14.21
CA ALA A 218 0.05 -13.77 14.82
C ALA A 218 1.04 -14.94 14.90
N ALA A 219 0.57 -16.14 15.23
CA ALA A 219 1.41 -17.35 15.23
C ALA A 219 1.88 -17.79 13.83
N LEU A 220 1.09 -17.53 12.78
CA LEU A 220 1.46 -17.88 11.40
C LEU A 220 2.39 -16.86 10.74
N MET A 221 2.38 -15.61 11.20
CA MET A 221 3.25 -14.57 10.67
C MET A 221 4.64 -14.71 11.27
N ARG A 222 5.60 -15.14 10.45
CA ARG A 222 7.01 -15.13 10.83
C ARG A 222 7.46 -13.69 11.08
N GLY A 223 8.20 -13.50 12.17
CA GLY A 223 8.86 -12.24 12.50
C GLY A 223 10.02 -11.91 11.56
N GLN A 224 10.88 -11.01 12.02
CA GLN A 224 12.14 -10.70 11.36
C GLN A 224 13.03 -11.95 11.25
N ARG A 225 13.73 -12.07 10.13
CA ARG A 225 14.77 -13.07 9.92
C ARG A 225 16.12 -12.54 10.38
N THR A 226 16.97 -13.40 10.90
CA THR A 226 18.38 -13.03 11.11
C THR A 226 19.09 -12.84 9.77
N VAL A 227 20.25 -12.20 9.76
CA VAL A 227 21.03 -11.98 8.54
C VAL A 227 21.38 -13.32 7.86
N GLU A 228 21.76 -14.32 8.64
CA GLU A 228 22.08 -15.67 8.19
C GLU A 228 20.88 -16.32 7.51
N GLU A 229 19.69 -16.20 8.10
CA GLU A 229 18.44 -16.68 7.52
C GLU A 229 18.03 -15.90 6.27
N MET A 230 18.37 -14.61 6.19
CA MET A 230 18.13 -13.82 4.99
C MET A 230 18.99 -14.30 3.83
N VAL A 231 20.29 -14.48 4.06
CA VAL A 231 21.27 -14.95 3.07
C VAL A 231 20.99 -16.40 2.67
N ALA A 232 20.63 -17.26 3.63
CA ALA A 232 20.30 -18.67 3.38
C ALA A 232 19.09 -18.90 2.44
N GLN A 233 18.31 -17.86 2.14
CA GLN A 233 17.26 -17.94 1.12
C GLN A 233 17.80 -18.13 -0.30
N TYR A 234 19.07 -17.80 -0.52
CA TYR A 234 19.69 -17.82 -1.84
C TYR A 234 20.76 -18.92 -1.89
N PRO A 235 20.80 -19.72 -2.97
CA PRO A 235 21.72 -20.86 -3.09
C PRO A 235 23.15 -20.39 -3.43
N ILE A 236 23.83 -19.79 -2.45
CA ILE A 236 25.23 -19.35 -2.56
C ILE A 236 26.15 -20.54 -2.30
N ARG A 237 26.94 -20.93 -3.30
CA ARG A 237 27.83 -22.09 -3.28
C ARG A 237 29.12 -21.79 -2.55
N ASN A 238 29.75 -20.65 -2.84
CA ASN A 238 31.01 -20.25 -2.24
C ASN A 238 30.81 -19.88 -0.76
N GLN A 239 31.26 -20.74 0.15
CA GLN A 239 31.05 -20.56 1.60
C GLN A 239 31.84 -19.37 2.16
N ALA A 240 33.00 -19.04 1.60
CA ALA A 240 33.79 -17.91 2.05
C ALA A 240 33.09 -16.59 1.71
N VAL A 241 32.55 -16.45 0.50
CA VAL A 241 31.78 -15.25 0.12
C VAL A 241 30.43 -15.21 0.82
N ARG A 242 29.81 -16.37 1.10
CA ARG A 242 28.61 -16.42 1.95
C ARG A 242 28.89 -15.85 3.34
N ALA A 243 30.02 -16.19 3.96
CA ALA A 243 30.43 -15.63 5.25
C ALA A 243 30.65 -14.11 5.15
N LEU A 244 31.40 -13.64 4.15
CA LEU A 244 31.59 -12.20 3.89
C LEU A 244 30.25 -11.45 3.79
N LEU A 245 29.29 -11.98 3.04
CA LEU A 245 28.00 -11.33 2.86
C LEU A 245 27.23 -11.24 4.18
N ILE A 246 27.29 -12.29 5.01
CA ILE A 246 26.70 -12.27 6.36
C ILE A 246 27.37 -11.18 7.20
N ASP A 247 28.69 -11.10 7.23
CA ASP A 247 29.42 -10.10 8.00
C ASP A 247 29.09 -8.67 7.52
N TYR A 248 29.08 -8.46 6.20
CA TYR A 248 28.73 -7.19 5.58
C TYR A 248 27.32 -6.73 5.96
N PHE A 249 26.32 -7.61 5.82
CA PHE A 249 24.94 -7.27 6.18
C PHE A 249 24.75 -7.11 7.69
N THR A 250 25.49 -7.86 8.51
CA THR A 250 25.49 -7.69 9.97
C THR A 250 26.01 -6.31 10.36
N ARG A 251 27.10 -5.82 9.73
CA ARG A 251 27.56 -4.44 9.94
C ARG A 251 26.53 -3.42 9.48
N ARG A 252 25.96 -3.59 8.28
CA ARG A 252 24.93 -2.66 7.74
C ARG A 252 23.64 -2.63 8.56
N ARG A 253 23.34 -3.68 9.33
CA ARG A 253 22.15 -3.75 10.21
C ARG A 253 22.15 -2.66 11.28
N ALA A 254 23.32 -2.22 11.77
CA ALA A 254 23.40 -1.19 12.81
C ALA A 254 22.81 0.16 12.36
N ASP A 255 22.91 0.47 11.06
CA ASP A 255 22.54 1.79 10.51
C ASP A 255 21.32 1.74 9.57
N THR A 256 20.59 0.63 9.50
CA THR A 256 19.47 0.47 8.57
C THR A 256 18.27 -0.22 9.20
N ASP A 257 17.06 0.19 8.80
CA ASP A 257 15.84 -0.53 9.15
C ASP A 257 15.79 -1.92 8.47
N TYR A 258 14.97 -2.81 9.03
CA TYR A 258 14.86 -4.19 8.56
C TYR A 258 14.46 -4.30 7.09
N SER A 259 13.58 -3.42 6.62
CA SER A 259 13.09 -3.43 5.23
C SER A 259 14.19 -3.03 4.24
N THR A 260 15.00 -2.04 4.60
CA THR A 260 16.16 -1.56 3.87
C THR A 260 17.25 -2.63 3.83
N LEU A 261 17.56 -3.24 4.97
CA LEU A 261 18.53 -4.34 5.07
C LEU A 261 18.10 -5.53 4.20
N LYS A 262 16.85 -5.98 4.35
CA LYS A 262 16.30 -7.08 3.55
C LYS A 262 16.38 -6.79 2.04
N ASN A 263 16.10 -5.55 1.64
CA ASN A 263 16.25 -5.16 0.24
C ASN A 263 17.72 -5.14 -0.20
N LEU A 264 18.65 -4.70 0.64
CA LEU A 264 20.09 -4.77 0.37
C LEU A 264 20.56 -6.22 0.17
N VAL A 265 20.13 -7.15 1.02
CA VAL A 265 20.40 -8.60 0.85
C VAL A 265 19.87 -9.09 -0.49
N LEU A 266 18.64 -8.73 -0.86
CA LEU A 266 18.06 -9.10 -2.16
C LEU A 266 18.90 -8.57 -3.34
N LEU A 267 19.38 -7.32 -3.27
CA LEU A 267 20.14 -6.70 -4.34
C LEU A 267 21.55 -7.30 -4.47
N VAL A 268 22.24 -7.55 -3.36
CA VAL A 268 23.64 -7.98 -3.35
C VAL A 268 23.77 -9.51 -3.32
N ALA A 269 23.09 -10.21 -2.42
CA ALA A 269 23.23 -11.67 -2.33
C ALA A 269 22.57 -12.38 -3.51
N HIS A 270 21.34 -11.98 -3.87
CA HIS A 270 20.60 -12.66 -4.94
C HIS A 270 20.83 -12.07 -6.33
N HIS A 271 20.62 -10.76 -6.50
CA HIS A 271 20.73 -10.17 -7.82
C HIS A 271 22.17 -9.97 -8.29
N PHE A 272 23.15 -9.93 -7.39
CA PHE A 272 24.56 -9.88 -7.74
C PHE A 272 25.26 -11.22 -7.56
N TRP A 273 25.61 -11.62 -6.34
CA TRP A 273 26.53 -12.75 -6.13
C TRP A 273 25.99 -14.09 -6.64
N GLU A 274 24.76 -14.45 -6.28
CA GLU A 274 24.15 -15.70 -6.72
C GLU A 274 24.02 -15.78 -8.25
N LYS A 275 23.83 -14.65 -8.95
CA LYS A 275 23.85 -14.60 -10.42
C LYS A 275 25.26 -14.65 -10.99
N ILE A 276 26.26 -14.10 -10.30
CA ILE A 276 27.68 -14.23 -10.69
C ILE A 276 28.11 -15.70 -10.64
N GLU A 277 27.75 -16.45 -9.60
CA GLU A 277 28.03 -17.89 -9.52
C GLU A 277 27.33 -18.69 -10.64
N ARG A 278 26.20 -18.22 -11.16
CA ARG A 278 25.57 -18.83 -12.34
C ARG A 278 26.36 -18.56 -13.63
N VAL A 279 27.01 -17.40 -13.74
CA VAL A 279 27.85 -17.03 -14.88
C VAL A 279 29.20 -17.76 -14.82
N ASN A 280 29.81 -17.79 -13.64
CA ASN A 280 31.07 -18.46 -13.36
C ASN A 280 30.97 -19.26 -12.04
N PRO A 281 30.66 -20.56 -12.11
CA PRO A 281 30.54 -21.42 -10.92
C PRO A 281 31.81 -21.50 -10.06
N ASP A 282 32.97 -21.30 -10.67
CA ASP A 282 34.28 -21.38 -10.01
C ASP A 282 34.79 -20.00 -9.54
N GLN A 283 33.93 -18.98 -9.52
CA GLN A 283 34.30 -17.65 -9.04
C GLN A 283 34.66 -17.70 -7.54
N ALA A 284 35.95 -17.57 -7.24
CA ALA A 284 36.48 -17.71 -5.89
C ALA A 284 36.37 -16.42 -5.05
N ASP A 285 36.43 -15.25 -5.69
CA ASP A 285 36.55 -13.94 -5.03
C ASP A 285 35.69 -12.83 -5.68
N LEU A 286 35.80 -11.62 -5.17
CA LEU A 286 35.11 -10.42 -5.68
C LEU A 286 35.75 -9.81 -6.94
N ARG A 287 36.82 -10.39 -7.50
CA ARG A 287 37.48 -9.89 -8.71
C ARG A 287 36.77 -10.42 -9.95
N ILE A 288 35.73 -9.70 -10.37
CA ILE A 288 34.89 -10.09 -11.50
C ILE A 288 35.52 -9.63 -12.82
N SER A 289 35.68 -10.55 -13.77
CA SER A 289 36.20 -10.21 -15.10
C SER A 289 35.22 -9.30 -15.87
N PRO A 290 35.69 -8.42 -16.78
CA PRO A 290 34.80 -7.60 -17.60
C PRO A 290 33.79 -8.41 -18.41
N GLN A 291 34.17 -9.61 -18.87
CA GLN A 291 33.29 -10.53 -19.59
C GLN A 291 32.17 -11.05 -18.69
N HIS A 292 32.49 -11.55 -17.49
CA HIS A 292 31.49 -12.04 -16.54
C HIS A 292 30.55 -10.92 -16.08
N TYR A 293 31.08 -9.71 -15.87
CA TYR A 293 30.27 -8.54 -15.56
C TYR A 293 29.29 -8.22 -16.70
N ALA A 294 29.73 -8.22 -17.96
CA ALA A 294 28.86 -7.94 -19.10
C ALA A 294 27.71 -8.96 -19.20
N THR A 295 27.99 -10.25 -18.99
CA THR A 295 26.97 -11.31 -18.97
C THR A 295 26.00 -11.12 -17.81
N TRP A 296 26.50 -10.88 -16.60
CA TRP A 296 25.66 -10.58 -15.42
C TRP A 296 24.77 -9.35 -15.66
N ARG A 297 25.33 -8.31 -16.26
CA ARG A 297 24.64 -7.06 -16.56
C ARG A 297 23.44 -7.27 -17.48
N GLN A 298 23.56 -8.17 -18.45
CA GLN A 298 22.46 -8.59 -19.31
C GLN A 298 21.40 -9.39 -18.53
N MET A 299 21.81 -10.31 -17.64
CA MET A 299 20.88 -11.12 -16.83
C MET A 299 19.97 -10.28 -15.94
N ILE A 300 20.46 -9.17 -15.38
CA ILE A 300 19.64 -8.30 -14.52
C ILE A 300 18.69 -7.40 -15.31
N THR A 301 18.77 -7.35 -16.65
CA THR A 301 17.84 -6.57 -17.47
C THR A 301 16.42 -7.13 -17.48
N VAL A 302 16.28 -8.43 -17.17
CA VAL A 302 15.02 -9.16 -17.12
C VAL A 302 14.74 -9.68 -15.71
N LYS A 303 13.46 -9.90 -15.43
CA LYS A 303 13.00 -10.63 -14.26
C LYS A 303 13.02 -12.13 -14.56
N ASP A 304 12.93 -12.96 -13.52
CA ASP A 304 12.95 -14.42 -13.69
C ASP A 304 11.71 -14.95 -14.44
N ASN A 305 10.67 -14.13 -14.58
CA ASN A 305 9.49 -14.39 -15.42
C ASN A 305 9.62 -13.86 -16.87
N GLY A 306 10.83 -13.50 -17.31
CA GLY A 306 11.14 -13.01 -18.66
C GLY A 306 10.74 -11.56 -18.95
N LYS A 307 10.03 -10.88 -18.04
CA LYS A 307 9.62 -9.47 -18.27
C LYS A 307 10.79 -8.50 -18.06
N PRO A 308 10.85 -7.37 -18.79
CA PRO A 308 11.84 -6.34 -18.54
C PRO A 308 11.84 -5.86 -17.09
N ARG A 309 13.03 -5.72 -16.50
CA ARG A 309 13.21 -5.22 -15.13
C ARG A 309 13.27 -3.70 -15.13
N ALA A 310 12.30 -3.08 -14.46
CA ALA A 310 12.42 -1.72 -13.98
C ALA A 310 13.31 -1.71 -12.71
N GLY A 311 14.24 -0.76 -12.60
CA GLY A 311 15.08 -0.59 -11.40
C GLY A 311 16.44 -1.30 -11.43
N GLN A 312 16.99 -1.60 -12.59
CA GLN A 312 18.36 -2.14 -12.74
C GLN A 312 19.41 -1.25 -12.09
N ASP A 313 19.22 0.08 -12.20
CA ASP A 313 20.10 1.09 -11.59
C ASP A 313 20.26 0.87 -10.07
N SER A 314 19.20 0.45 -9.35
CA SER A 314 19.29 0.19 -7.90
C SER A 314 20.18 -1.00 -7.57
N ILE A 315 20.21 -2.03 -8.41
CA ILE A 315 21.09 -3.19 -8.25
C ILE A 315 22.54 -2.73 -8.45
N VAL A 316 22.81 -2.03 -9.56
CA VAL A 316 24.15 -1.54 -9.89
C VAL A 316 24.69 -0.58 -8.83
N ILE A 317 23.85 0.33 -8.32
CA ILE A 317 24.22 1.23 -7.21
C ILE A 317 24.54 0.43 -5.96
N ALA A 318 23.71 -0.55 -5.58
CA ALA A 318 23.94 -1.35 -4.38
C ALA A 318 25.25 -2.17 -4.46
N VAL A 319 25.55 -2.75 -5.63
CA VAL A 319 26.82 -3.45 -5.87
C VAL A 319 27.99 -2.48 -5.76
N ARG A 320 27.90 -1.31 -6.39
CA ARG A 320 28.98 -0.32 -6.31
C ARG A 320 29.20 0.19 -4.88
N SER A 321 28.13 0.41 -4.12
CA SER A 321 28.20 0.73 -2.69
C SER A 321 28.85 -0.38 -1.88
N PHE A 322 28.48 -1.65 -2.10
CA PHE A 322 29.09 -2.80 -1.44
C PHE A 322 30.62 -2.84 -1.62
N TYR A 323 31.13 -2.68 -2.84
CA TYR A 323 32.57 -2.64 -3.08
C TYR A 323 33.23 -1.42 -2.41
N PHE A 324 32.58 -0.26 -2.45
CA PHE A 324 33.10 0.96 -1.84
C PHE A 324 33.15 0.86 -0.31
N ASP A 325 32.14 0.25 0.31
CA ASP A 325 32.09 -0.02 1.75
C ASP A 325 33.26 -0.93 2.13
N LEU A 326 33.51 -2.02 1.39
CA LEU A 326 34.66 -2.90 1.64
C LEU A 326 36.01 -2.17 1.50
N HIS A 327 36.17 -1.33 0.48
CA HIS A 327 37.38 -0.50 0.33
C HIS A 327 37.59 0.44 1.51
N THR A 328 36.51 1.04 2.01
CA THR A 328 36.56 2.01 3.11
C THR A 328 36.84 1.30 4.43
N TRP A 329 36.09 0.25 4.74
CA TRP A 329 36.22 -0.48 6.02
C TRP A 329 37.52 -1.26 6.13
N ALA A 330 38.12 -1.69 5.02
CA ALA A 330 39.43 -2.34 5.06
C ALA A 330 40.56 -1.43 5.57
N ALA A 331 40.39 -0.10 5.51
CA ALA A 331 41.34 0.83 6.10
C ALA A 331 41.23 0.89 7.64
N GLU A 332 40.04 0.65 8.19
CA GLU A 332 39.75 0.71 9.63
C GLU A 332 39.92 -0.66 10.32
N GLU A 333 39.51 -1.74 9.65
CA GLU A 333 39.49 -3.13 10.15
C GLU A 333 40.08 -4.10 9.09
N PRO A 334 41.40 -4.03 8.85
CA PRO A 334 42.04 -4.78 7.77
C PRO A 334 41.94 -6.30 7.93
N GLU A 335 41.96 -6.82 9.16
CA GLU A 335 41.83 -8.25 9.47
C GLU A 335 40.50 -8.84 9.01
N SER A 336 39.44 -8.02 8.93
CA SER A 336 38.10 -8.45 8.54
C SER A 336 37.83 -8.24 7.05
N TRP A 337 38.27 -7.12 6.48
CA TRP A 337 37.83 -6.70 5.13
C TRP A 337 38.93 -6.69 4.07
N ALA A 338 40.22 -6.59 4.42
CA ALA A 338 41.30 -6.40 3.45
C ALA A 338 41.42 -7.57 2.46
N ALA A 339 41.18 -8.80 2.91
CA ALA A 339 41.20 -9.99 2.06
C ALA A 339 40.15 -9.97 0.94
N TRP A 340 39.10 -9.16 1.09
CA TRP A 340 37.96 -9.08 0.18
C TRP A 340 38.01 -7.86 -0.74
N VAL A 341 38.98 -6.97 -0.54
CA VAL A 341 39.15 -5.77 -1.37
C VAL A 341 39.48 -6.18 -2.81
N ALA A 342 38.62 -5.79 -3.75
CA ALA A 342 38.78 -6.07 -5.17
C ALA A 342 38.32 -4.88 -6.02
N PRO A 343 38.82 -4.73 -7.27
CA PRO A 343 38.34 -3.70 -8.18
C PRO A 343 36.82 -3.81 -8.41
N CYS A 344 36.10 -2.70 -8.23
CA CYS A 344 34.67 -2.66 -8.50
C CYS A 344 34.39 -2.93 -9.98
N PRO A 345 33.59 -3.96 -10.33
CA PRO A 345 33.36 -4.32 -11.73
C PRO A 345 32.39 -3.38 -12.45
N VAL A 346 31.73 -2.47 -11.72
CA VAL A 346 30.81 -1.48 -12.29
C VAL A 346 31.62 -0.28 -12.80
N PRO A 347 31.75 -0.09 -14.13
CA PRO A 347 32.48 1.05 -14.68
C PRO A 347 31.75 2.37 -14.36
N PRO A 348 32.48 3.50 -14.22
CA PRO A 348 31.87 4.81 -14.00
C PRO A 348 30.81 5.18 -15.06
N SER A 349 30.99 4.67 -16.29
CA SER A 349 30.11 4.96 -17.41
C SER A 349 28.69 4.39 -17.29
N GLU A 350 28.46 3.36 -16.46
CA GLU A 350 27.12 2.79 -16.23
C GLU A 350 26.16 3.78 -15.56
N LEU A 351 26.70 4.74 -14.82
CA LEU A 351 25.93 5.79 -14.19
C LEU A 351 25.65 6.97 -15.15
N HIS A 352 26.25 6.99 -16.35
CA HIS A 352 25.89 7.99 -17.36
C HIS A 352 24.42 7.83 -17.78
N GLY A 353 23.75 8.97 -17.93
CA GLY A 353 22.33 9.02 -18.25
C GLY A 353 21.40 8.64 -17.08
N LEU A 354 21.91 8.34 -15.88
CA LEU A 354 21.07 8.09 -14.70
C LEU A 354 20.20 9.30 -14.36
N GLY A 355 20.72 10.52 -14.51
CA GLY A 355 19.94 11.76 -14.43
C GLY A 355 18.79 11.80 -15.44
N THR A 356 19.05 11.46 -16.70
CA THR A 356 18.03 11.36 -17.76
C THR A 356 16.99 10.28 -17.46
N ARG A 357 17.41 9.10 -16.97
CA ARG A 357 16.49 8.01 -16.58
C ARG A 357 15.62 8.41 -15.39
N ARG A 358 16.20 9.06 -14.37
CA ARG A 358 15.45 9.64 -13.23
C ARG A 358 14.45 10.70 -13.70
N ARG A 359 14.86 11.59 -14.60
CA ARG A 359 13.97 12.59 -15.21
C ARG A 359 12.79 11.93 -15.94
N ARG A 360 13.03 10.91 -16.77
CA ARG A 360 11.96 10.14 -17.45
C ARG A 360 11.02 9.42 -16.48
N ILE A 361 11.51 8.96 -15.33
CA ILE A 361 10.66 8.40 -14.27
C ILE A 361 9.76 9.50 -13.69
N ASN A 362 10.31 10.69 -13.42
CA ASN A 362 9.54 11.83 -12.95
C ASN A 362 8.53 12.34 -13.98
N GLU A 363 8.87 12.36 -15.27
CA GLU A 363 7.95 12.73 -16.35
C GLU A 363 6.80 11.73 -16.48
N ARG A 364 7.06 10.42 -16.44
CA ARG A 364 6.00 9.40 -16.39
C ARG A 364 5.13 9.54 -15.15
N SER A 365 5.75 9.86 -14.02
CA SER A 365 5.08 10.12 -12.76
C SER A 365 4.13 11.33 -12.87
N ALA A 366 4.60 12.45 -13.40
CA ALA A 366 3.79 13.65 -13.63
C ALA A 366 2.67 13.36 -14.62
N ASN A 367 2.96 12.72 -15.76
CA ASN A 367 1.93 12.38 -16.76
C ASN A 367 0.83 11.49 -16.17
N ARG A 368 1.18 10.54 -15.28
CA ARG A 368 0.18 9.75 -14.54
C ARG A 368 -0.72 10.62 -13.67
N THR A 369 -0.18 11.62 -13.00
CA THR A 369 -0.96 12.59 -12.21
C THR A 369 -1.88 13.39 -13.14
N ARG A 370 -1.36 13.94 -14.24
CA ARG A 370 -2.14 14.73 -15.23
C ARG A 370 -3.34 13.96 -15.78
N GLN A 371 -3.18 12.67 -16.07
CA GLN A 371 -4.27 11.81 -16.56
C GLN A 371 -5.33 11.50 -15.49
N ARG A 372 -4.95 11.50 -14.21
CA ARG A 372 -5.84 11.06 -13.10
C ARG A 372 -6.55 12.21 -12.42
N GLN A 373 -5.91 13.37 -12.32
CA GLN A 373 -6.47 14.54 -11.67
C GLN A 373 -7.88 14.92 -12.18
N PRO A 374 -8.16 15.03 -13.50
CA PRO A 374 -9.51 15.36 -13.97
C PRO A 374 -10.52 14.22 -13.74
N LEU A 375 -10.07 12.99 -13.50
CA LEU A 375 -10.94 11.84 -13.24
C LEU A 375 -11.24 11.65 -11.74
N LEU A 376 -10.48 12.30 -10.85
CA LEU A 376 -10.67 12.15 -9.41
C LEU A 376 -12.07 12.60 -8.94
N PRO A 377 -12.64 13.73 -9.40
CA PRO A 377 -14.00 14.13 -9.03
C PRO A 377 -15.07 13.08 -9.40
N VAL A 378 -14.92 12.41 -10.55
CA VAL A 378 -15.84 11.34 -10.98
C VAL A 378 -15.74 10.12 -10.06
N LEU A 379 -14.53 9.76 -9.62
CA LEU A 379 -14.33 8.68 -8.66
C LEU A 379 -14.95 9.00 -7.30
N VAL A 380 -14.78 10.24 -6.83
CA VAL A 380 -15.34 10.75 -5.58
C VAL A 380 -16.87 10.70 -5.60
N ASP A 381 -17.48 11.33 -6.60
CA ASP A 381 -18.94 11.36 -6.77
C ASP A 381 -19.54 9.95 -6.81
N HIS A 382 -18.86 9.02 -7.49
CA HIS A 382 -19.28 7.62 -7.52
C HIS A 382 -19.27 6.94 -6.15
N VAL A 383 -18.22 7.13 -5.35
CA VAL A 383 -18.14 6.48 -4.02
C VAL A 383 -19.06 7.14 -3.00
N GLU A 384 -19.25 8.45 -3.08
CA GLU A 384 -20.20 9.21 -2.25
C GLU A 384 -21.64 8.79 -2.56
N THR A 385 -22.06 8.89 -3.83
CA THR A 385 -23.42 8.51 -4.27
C THR A 385 -23.72 7.06 -3.91
N ARG A 386 -22.76 6.16 -4.11
CA ARG A 386 -22.91 4.74 -3.76
C ARG A 386 -23.08 4.55 -2.25
N TYR A 387 -22.29 5.24 -1.43
CA TYR A 387 -22.41 5.15 0.02
C TYR A 387 -23.75 5.71 0.49
N ASP A 388 -24.16 6.89 0.02
CA ASP A 388 -25.43 7.48 0.41
C ASP A 388 -26.63 6.64 0.01
N ARG A 389 -26.65 6.12 -1.23
CA ARG A 389 -27.70 5.20 -1.68
C ARG A 389 -27.74 3.95 -0.81
N ALA A 390 -26.60 3.33 -0.52
CA ALA A 390 -26.55 2.13 0.30
C ALA A 390 -26.99 2.39 1.76
N ARG A 391 -26.56 3.52 2.33
CA ARG A 391 -26.92 3.95 3.69
C ARG A 391 -28.41 4.23 3.83
N LEU A 392 -28.98 5.02 2.92
CA LEU A 392 -30.40 5.36 2.92
C LEU A 392 -31.29 4.14 2.65
N LEU A 393 -30.89 3.28 1.71
CA LEU A 393 -31.57 2.02 1.45
C LEU A 393 -31.52 1.10 2.67
N LEU A 394 -30.36 0.99 3.34
CA LEU A 394 -30.24 0.21 4.58
C LEU A 394 -31.14 0.76 5.69
N GLU A 395 -31.19 2.08 5.86
CA GLU A 395 -32.04 2.73 6.87
C GLU A 395 -33.52 2.41 6.64
N ARG A 396 -34.01 2.57 5.40
CA ARG A 396 -35.39 2.22 5.03
C ARG A 396 -35.67 0.74 5.20
N ALA A 397 -34.80 -0.11 4.66
CA ALA A 397 -34.93 -1.56 4.74
C ALA A 397 -34.90 -2.10 6.18
N SER A 398 -34.22 -1.41 7.10
CA SER A 398 -34.15 -1.82 8.51
C SER A 398 -35.42 -1.46 9.28
N LYS A 399 -36.23 -0.51 8.78
CA LYS A 399 -37.52 -0.12 9.36
C LYS A 399 -38.71 -0.89 8.74
N ALA A 400 -38.54 -1.42 7.53
CA ALA A 400 -39.56 -2.19 6.81
C ALA A 400 -39.79 -3.59 7.40
N ALA A 401 -41.04 -4.05 7.43
CA ALA A 401 -41.44 -5.39 7.83
C ALA A 401 -41.10 -6.45 6.76
N GLU A 402 -41.06 -7.74 7.13
CA GLU A 402 -40.85 -8.82 6.16
C GLU A 402 -41.96 -8.81 5.09
N GLY A 403 -41.57 -8.81 3.82
CA GLY A 403 -42.49 -8.77 2.68
C GLY A 403 -42.98 -7.38 2.30
N GLU A 404 -42.70 -6.35 3.12
CA GLU A 404 -43.07 -4.97 2.82
C GLU A 404 -42.30 -4.46 1.59
N VAL A 405 -43.03 -3.85 0.67
CA VAL A 405 -42.50 -3.19 -0.53
C VAL A 405 -42.40 -1.70 -0.26
N PHE A 406 -41.26 -1.10 -0.56
CA PHE A 406 -41.01 0.32 -0.40
C PHE A 406 -40.15 0.84 -1.56
N ALA A 407 -40.39 2.09 -1.96
CA ALA A 407 -39.63 2.74 -3.02
C ALA A 407 -38.37 3.41 -2.46
N HIS A 408 -37.27 3.37 -3.21
CA HIS A 408 -36.06 4.16 -2.98
C HIS A 408 -35.37 4.47 -4.31
N ASP A 409 -35.04 5.75 -4.55
CA ASP A 409 -34.47 6.25 -5.81
C ASP A 409 -35.18 5.75 -7.07
N GLY A 410 -36.53 5.81 -7.06
CA GLY A 410 -37.37 5.37 -8.18
C GLY A 410 -37.37 3.85 -8.43
N THR A 411 -36.77 3.07 -7.53
CA THR A 411 -36.73 1.60 -7.60
C THR A 411 -37.54 1.01 -6.44
N ASP A 412 -38.40 0.04 -6.74
CA ASP A 412 -39.16 -0.67 -5.71
C ASP A 412 -38.34 -1.83 -5.14
N TYR A 413 -38.27 -1.88 -3.82
CA TYR A 413 -37.56 -2.89 -3.07
C TYR A 413 -38.52 -3.60 -2.11
N ARG A 414 -38.37 -4.92 -1.98
CA ARG A 414 -39.09 -5.71 -0.99
C ARG A 414 -38.16 -6.23 0.09
N ARG A 415 -38.50 -6.01 1.35
CA ARG A 415 -37.75 -6.58 2.48
C ARG A 415 -37.93 -8.10 2.51
N VAL A 416 -36.83 -8.86 2.53
CA VAL A 416 -36.88 -10.32 2.51
C VAL A 416 -36.12 -10.96 3.68
N ILE A 417 -36.70 -11.97 4.31
CA ILE A 417 -36.01 -12.88 5.23
C ILE A 417 -35.91 -14.24 4.56
N THR A 418 -34.69 -14.62 4.14
CA THR A 418 -34.47 -15.90 3.44
C THR A 418 -34.56 -17.09 4.40
N GLU A 419 -34.71 -18.31 3.89
CA GLU A 419 -34.65 -19.50 4.77
C GLU A 419 -33.30 -19.64 5.49
N ALA A 420 -32.21 -19.15 4.87
CA ALA A 420 -30.92 -19.07 5.54
C ALA A 420 -30.95 -18.10 6.73
N ASP A 421 -31.71 -17.01 6.64
CA ASP A 421 -31.89 -16.04 7.72
C ASP A 421 -32.80 -16.56 8.82
N ARG A 422 -33.85 -17.30 8.46
CA ARG A 422 -34.69 -18.01 9.42
C ARG A 422 -33.87 -19.02 10.23
N LYS A 423 -32.89 -19.68 9.61
CA LYS A 423 -31.90 -20.51 10.32
C LYS A 423 -31.07 -19.69 11.31
N LEU A 424 -30.61 -18.49 10.94
CA LEU A 424 -29.86 -17.62 11.85
C LEU A 424 -30.70 -17.18 13.05
N LEU A 425 -31.95 -16.74 12.81
CA LEU A 425 -32.90 -16.35 13.88
C LEU A 425 -33.14 -17.48 14.88
N ARG A 426 -33.34 -18.71 14.39
CA ARG A 426 -33.49 -19.90 15.25
C ARG A 426 -32.29 -20.14 16.18
N HIS A 427 -31.13 -19.61 15.85
CA HIS A 427 -29.91 -19.70 16.65
C HIS A 427 -29.55 -18.40 17.40
N GLY A 428 -30.46 -17.41 17.41
CA GLY A 428 -30.26 -16.12 18.08
C GLY A 428 -29.25 -15.20 17.40
N ASP A 429 -28.88 -15.48 16.15
CA ASP A 429 -27.96 -14.63 15.39
C ASP A 429 -28.70 -13.44 14.76
N ALA A 430 -28.03 -12.28 14.72
CA ALA A 430 -28.52 -11.13 13.97
C ALA A 430 -28.63 -11.45 12.47
N VAL A 431 -29.78 -11.11 11.87
CA VAL A 431 -30.03 -11.30 10.45
C VAL A 431 -29.50 -10.12 9.66
N PRO A 432 -28.70 -10.35 8.60
CA PRO A 432 -28.33 -9.28 7.69
C PRO A 432 -29.57 -8.72 7.00
N THR A 433 -29.72 -7.39 6.98
CA THR A 433 -30.77 -6.72 6.21
C THR A 433 -30.57 -7.04 4.72
N ARG A 434 -31.65 -7.51 4.09
CA ARG A 434 -31.72 -7.88 2.67
C ARG A 434 -32.97 -7.36 2.01
N VAL A 435 -32.83 -6.98 0.75
CA VAL A 435 -33.94 -6.53 -0.09
C VAL A 435 -33.90 -7.27 -1.41
N ILE A 436 -35.06 -7.42 -2.04
CA ILE A 436 -35.20 -7.82 -3.44
C ILE A 436 -35.50 -6.55 -4.22
N GLU A 437 -34.76 -6.28 -5.28
CA GLU A 437 -35.17 -5.30 -6.28
C GLU A 437 -36.27 -5.89 -7.15
N GLU A 438 -37.46 -5.28 -7.16
CA GLU A 438 -38.66 -5.87 -7.80
C GLU A 438 -38.51 -6.01 -9.31
N SER A 439 -37.84 -5.06 -9.96
CA SER A 439 -37.66 -5.04 -11.42
C SER A 439 -36.72 -6.15 -11.91
N SER A 440 -35.67 -6.46 -11.15
CA SER A 440 -34.62 -7.41 -11.55
C SER A 440 -34.76 -8.77 -10.87
N GLY A 441 -35.52 -8.85 -9.77
CA GLY A 441 -35.58 -10.02 -8.89
C GLY A 441 -34.29 -10.26 -8.10
N GLN A 442 -33.32 -9.35 -8.15
CA GLN A 442 -32.01 -9.53 -7.52
C GLN A 442 -32.11 -9.37 -6.00
N ILE A 443 -31.60 -10.37 -5.26
CA ILE A 443 -31.43 -10.26 -3.81
C ILE A 443 -30.16 -9.45 -3.51
N ILE A 444 -30.32 -8.32 -2.82
CA ILE A 444 -29.26 -7.43 -2.39
C ILE A 444 -29.02 -7.62 -0.90
N HIS A 445 -27.76 -7.93 -0.54
CA HIS A 445 -27.30 -7.99 0.85
C HIS A 445 -26.96 -6.60 1.36
N ILE A 446 -27.98 -5.77 1.55
CA ILE A 446 -27.80 -4.31 1.72
C ILE A 446 -26.91 -3.94 2.92
N GLY A 447 -26.95 -4.67 4.03
CA GLY A 447 -26.03 -4.42 5.15
C GLY A 447 -24.55 -4.62 4.79
N THR A 448 -24.23 -5.65 3.99
CA THR A 448 -22.86 -5.91 3.51
C THR A 448 -22.43 -4.89 2.45
N GLU A 449 -23.38 -4.49 1.60
CA GLU A 449 -23.15 -3.52 0.54
C GLU A 449 -22.86 -2.13 1.11
N GLU A 450 -23.63 -1.71 2.12
CA GLU A 450 -23.41 -0.48 2.88
C GLU A 450 -22.07 -0.48 3.58
N GLU A 451 -21.71 -1.56 4.29
CA GLU A 451 -20.42 -1.66 4.97
C GLU A 451 -19.26 -1.56 3.96
N THR A 452 -19.40 -2.19 2.80
CA THR A 452 -18.40 -2.13 1.73
C THR A 452 -18.28 -0.71 1.17
N ALA A 453 -19.41 -0.06 0.87
CA ALA A 453 -19.44 1.30 0.33
C ALA A 453 -18.88 2.32 1.33
N PHE A 454 -19.20 2.18 2.62
CA PHE A 454 -18.67 3.04 3.69
C PHE A 454 -17.15 3.00 3.74
N TRP A 455 -16.54 1.82 3.73
CA TRP A 455 -15.08 1.72 3.80
C TRP A 455 -14.40 2.15 2.51
N GLU A 456 -15.03 1.96 1.35
CA GLU A 456 -14.54 2.49 0.07
C GLU A 456 -14.53 4.04 0.07
N TRP A 457 -15.64 4.66 0.48
CA TRP A 457 -15.77 6.11 0.67
C TRP A 457 -14.76 6.64 1.69
N ALA A 458 -14.72 6.05 2.88
CA ALA A 458 -13.87 6.52 3.96
C ALA A 458 -12.37 6.47 3.60
N ALA A 459 -11.92 5.44 2.88
CA ALA A 459 -10.53 5.37 2.42
C ALA A 459 -10.22 6.42 1.34
N VAL A 460 -11.12 6.59 0.36
CA VAL A 460 -10.97 7.57 -0.73
C VAL A 460 -10.92 8.99 -0.18
N GLU A 461 -11.89 9.39 0.64
CA GLU A 461 -11.96 10.75 1.17
C GLU A 461 -10.81 11.05 2.13
N THR A 462 -10.43 10.10 2.99
CA THR A 462 -9.29 10.31 3.89
C THR A 462 -8.00 10.50 3.10
N LEU A 463 -7.74 9.69 2.06
CA LEU A 463 -6.56 9.84 1.20
C LEU A 463 -6.57 11.16 0.42
N ARG A 464 -7.73 11.55 -0.11
CA ARG A 464 -7.93 12.78 -0.88
C ARG A 464 -7.68 14.03 -0.04
N HIS A 465 -8.25 14.12 1.15
CA HIS A 465 -8.19 15.33 1.97
C HIS A 465 -6.95 15.46 2.84
N SER A 466 -6.16 14.40 3.00
CA SER A 466 -4.96 14.42 3.86
C SER A 466 -3.64 14.16 3.11
N GLY A 467 -3.68 13.54 1.94
CA GLY A 467 -2.48 13.11 1.22
C GLY A 467 -1.60 12.12 1.99
N VAL A 468 -2.12 11.42 3.00
CA VAL A 468 -1.37 10.40 3.75
C VAL A 468 -0.97 9.22 2.85
N ARG A 469 0.12 8.53 3.22
CA ARG A 469 0.49 7.25 2.61
C ARG A 469 -0.52 6.18 3.01
N VAL A 470 -0.63 5.12 2.23
CA VAL A 470 -1.58 4.02 2.55
C VAL A 470 -1.18 3.28 3.84
N GLU A 471 0.11 3.21 4.13
CA GLU A 471 0.62 2.67 5.39
C GLU A 471 0.19 3.56 6.57
N GLU A 472 0.35 4.88 6.43
CA GLU A 472 -0.07 5.86 7.44
C GLU A 472 -1.60 5.84 7.66
N LEU A 473 -2.39 5.66 6.60
CA LEU A 473 -3.86 5.53 6.67
C LEU A 473 -4.28 4.40 7.60
N ILE A 474 -3.68 3.21 7.43
CA ILE A 474 -4.01 2.03 8.24
C ILE A 474 -3.38 2.08 9.65
N GLU A 475 -2.47 3.03 9.88
CA GLU A 475 -1.86 3.32 11.18
C GLU A 475 -2.63 4.37 11.98
N LEU A 476 -3.59 5.07 11.38
CA LEU A 476 -4.41 6.04 12.09
C LEU A 476 -5.15 5.35 13.24
N THR A 477 -5.02 5.92 14.43
CA THR A 477 -5.71 5.48 15.65
C THR A 477 -6.61 6.58 16.18
N HIS A 478 -7.44 6.28 17.17
CA HIS A 478 -8.18 7.30 17.90
C HIS A 478 -7.25 8.37 18.52
N LEU A 479 -6.01 7.99 18.89
CA LEU A 479 -5.00 8.90 19.43
C LEU A 479 -4.41 9.86 18.38
N SER A 480 -4.63 9.56 17.09
CA SER A 480 -4.27 10.45 15.99
C SER A 480 -5.17 11.68 15.92
N VAL A 481 -6.32 11.71 16.61
CA VAL A 481 -7.24 12.85 16.60
C VAL A 481 -6.95 13.74 17.81
N ARG A 482 -6.51 14.97 17.57
CA ARG A 482 -6.29 15.97 18.62
C ARG A 482 -7.14 17.21 18.39
N GLN A 483 -7.48 17.90 19.47
CA GLN A 483 -8.10 19.21 19.41
C GLN A 483 -7.05 20.27 19.74
N TYR A 484 -7.01 21.33 18.94
CA TYR A 484 -6.18 22.49 19.20
C TYR A 484 -7.08 23.72 19.32
N GLN A 485 -7.06 24.34 20.49
CA GLN A 485 -7.77 25.58 20.73
C GLN A 485 -6.82 26.76 20.51
N ARG A 486 -7.20 27.66 19.62
CA ARG A 486 -6.49 28.93 19.39
C ARG A 486 -6.78 29.90 20.54
N ALA A 487 -5.92 30.92 20.67
CA ALA A 487 -6.08 31.97 21.69
C ALA A 487 -7.40 32.74 21.59
N ASN A 488 -8.02 32.79 20.41
CA ASN A 488 -9.34 33.39 20.16
C ASN A 488 -10.52 32.46 20.55
N GLY A 489 -10.27 31.26 21.08
CA GLY A 489 -11.27 30.28 21.47
C GLY A 489 -11.70 29.30 20.37
N GLU A 490 -11.26 29.48 19.12
CA GLU A 490 -11.58 28.60 17.99
C GLU A 490 -10.92 27.22 18.18
N VAL A 491 -11.70 26.14 18.03
CA VAL A 491 -11.21 24.76 18.14
C VAL A 491 -11.02 24.17 16.75
N ILE A 492 -9.78 23.72 16.47
CA ILE A 492 -9.39 23.06 15.24
C ILE A 492 -9.08 21.60 15.54
N ALA A 493 -9.70 20.70 14.78
CA ALA A 493 -9.38 19.29 14.84
C ALA A 493 -8.10 19.01 14.02
N LEU A 494 -7.16 18.30 14.62
CA LEU A 494 -5.86 17.97 14.07
C LEU A 494 -5.76 16.46 13.87
N LEU A 495 -5.25 16.05 12.71
CA LEU A 495 -4.88 14.67 12.43
C LEU A 495 -3.36 14.52 12.57
N VAL A 496 -2.95 13.79 13.58
CA VAL A 496 -1.56 13.49 13.91
C VAL A 496 -1.14 12.19 13.24
N ILE A 497 -0.14 12.29 12.36
CA ILE A 497 0.44 11.15 11.66
C ILE A 497 1.71 10.73 12.39
N ALA A 498 1.71 9.49 12.86
CA ALA A 498 2.88 8.89 13.52
C ALA A 498 4.10 8.89 12.58
N PRO A 499 5.32 8.92 13.14
CA PRO A 499 6.54 8.75 12.35
C PRO A 499 6.47 7.45 11.53
N SER A 500 6.77 7.58 10.25
CA SER A 500 6.95 6.44 9.34
C SER A 500 8.37 6.56 8.75
N LYS A 501 8.52 6.71 7.44
CA LYS A 501 9.81 6.73 6.73
C LYS A 501 10.78 7.87 7.07
N THR A 502 10.32 8.96 7.68
CA THR A 502 11.13 10.19 7.88
C THR A 502 11.35 10.53 9.36
N ASP A 503 11.04 9.59 10.26
CA ASP A 503 11.25 9.70 11.71
C ASP A 503 10.76 11.02 12.34
N ARG A 504 9.69 11.59 11.78
CA ARG A 504 9.02 12.79 12.31
C ARG A 504 7.52 12.63 12.33
N GLU A 505 6.94 12.91 13.49
CA GLU A 505 5.51 13.14 13.64
C GLU A 505 5.14 14.39 12.83
N ARG A 506 4.00 14.35 12.16
CA ARG A 506 3.46 15.53 11.49
C ARG A 506 1.98 15.67 11.74
N VAL A 507 1.53 16.91 11.69
CA VAL A 507 0.17 17.29 12.00
C VAL A 507 -0.49 17.87 10.77
N ILE A 508 -1.68 17.39 10.46
CA ILE A 508 -2.52 17.86 9.36
C ILE A 508 -3.76 18.52 9.99
N PRO A 509 -3.95 19.84 9.85
CA PRO A 509 -5.22 20.47 10.18
C PRO A 509 -6.33 19.86 9.34
N MET A 510 -7.39 19.35 9.98
CA MET A 510 -8.48 18.72 9.25
C MET A 510 -9.38 19.78 8.62
N SER A 511 -9.67 19.63 7.32
CA SER A 511 -10.81 20.32 6.70
C SER A 511 -12.13 19.79 7.29
N ALA A 512 -13.23 20.48 7.03
CA ALA A 512 -14.55 20.04 7.48
C ALA A 512 -14.89 18.63 6.95
N GLU A 513 -14.53 18.36 5.69
CA GLU A 513 -14.73 17.08 5.01
C GLU A 513 -13.89 15.97 5.63
N LEU A 514 -12.59 16.22 5.87
CA LEU A 514 -11.73 15.23 6.54
C LEU A 514 -12.23 14.93 7.95
N PHE A 515 -12.60 15.95 8.71
CA PHE A 515 -13.18 15.78 10.04
C PHE A 515 -14.48 14.97 9.99
N HIS A 516 -15.35 15.24 9.02
CA HIS A 516 -16.60 14.50 8.84
C HIS A 516 -16.35 12.99 8.63
N VAL A 517 -15.40 12.63 7.76
CA VAL A 517 -15.07 11.23 7.47
C VAL A 517 -14.51 10.52 8.69
N ILE A 518 -13.54 11.14 9.39
CA ILE A 518 -12.94 10.59 10.60
C ILE A 518 -13.98 10.44 11.71
N ALA A 519 -14.85 11.43 11.91
CA ALA A 519 -15.95 11.36 12.87
C ALA A 519 -16.95 10.24 12.51
N SER A 520 -17.24 10.03 11.23
CA SER A 520 -18.10 8.94 10.77
C SER A 520 -17.49 7.55 11.02
N ILE A 521 -16.16 7.39 10.88
CA ILE A 521 -15.45 6.17 11.27
C ILE A 521 -15.56 5.93 12.78
N ILE A 522 -15.29 6.95 13.59
CA ILE A 522 -15.38 6.85 15.06
C ILE A 522 -16.81 6.46 15.46
N ARG A 523 -17.83 7.14 14.93
CA ARG A 523 -19.24 6.82 15.19
C ARG A 523 -19.61 5.40 14.80
N ARG A 524 -19.08 4.87 13.69
CA ARG A 524 -19.35 3.48 13.27
C ARG A 524 -18.82 2.48 14.31
N HIS A 525 -17.64 2.74 14.88
CA HIS A 525 -17.08 1.89 15.93
C HIS A 525 -17.83 2.03 17.25
N THR A 526 -18.21 3.25 17.62
CA THR A 526 -18.80 3.56 18.93
C THR A 526 -20.33 3.52 18.97
N GLY A 527 -21.00 3.29 17.84
CA GLY A 527 -22.46 3.35 17.71
C GLY A 527 -23.25 2.37 18.59
N THR A 528 -22.58 1.34 19.14
CA THR A 528 -23.18 0.38 20.10
C THR A 528 -22.87 0.71 21.56
N GLY A 529 -22.34 1.91 21.84
CA GLY A 529 -21.85 2.31 23.16
C GLY A 529 -20.52 1.66 23.57
N ARG A 530 -19.90 0.89 22.67
CA ARG A 530 -18.63 0.20 22.91
C ARG A 530 -17.45 1.10 22.54
N PRO A 531 -16.32 1.02 23.27
CA PRO A 531 -15.09 1.66 22.83
C PRO A 531 -14.58 1.04 21.53
N ILE A 532 -13.75 1.78 20.79
CA ILE A 532 -13.04 1.26 19.61
C ILE A 532 -12.19 0.06 20.05
N PRO A 533 -12.34 -1.13 19.43
CA PRO A 533 -11.56 -2.30 19.80
C PRO A 533 -10.05 -2.07 19.68
N LEU A 534 -9.30 -2.52 20.68
CA LEU A 534 -7.84 -2.53 20.64
C LEU A 534 -7.39 -3.76 19.84
N VAL A 535 -6.71 -3.52 18.72
CA VAL A 535 -6.19 -4.60 17.86
C VAL A 535 -4.73 -4.37 17.55
N SER A 536 -3.97 -5.44 17.32
CA SER A 536 -2.60 -5.36 16.84
C SER A 536 -2.56 -5.36 15.31
N ARG A 537 -1.75 -4.48 14.72
CA ARG A 537 -1.46 -4.46 13.28
C ARG A 537 -0.15 -5.19 13.02
N TYR A 538 -0.08 -5.95 11.93
CA TYR A 538 1.18 -6.50 11.44
C TYR A 538 1.81 -5.55 10.42
N ASP A 539 3.07 -5.18 10.64
CA ASP A 539 3.86 -4.44 9.69
C ASP A 539 4.50 -5.37 8.63
N PRO A 540 4.13 -5.25 7.35
CA PRO A 540 4.69 -6.12 6.32
C PRO A 540 6.13 -5.75 5.94
N HIS A 541 6.62 -4.55 6.27
CA HIS A 541 7.99 -4.10 6.04
C HIS A 541 8.89 -4.59 7.17
N ASP A 542 8.57 -4.24 8.41
CA ASP A 542 9.38 -4.56 9.58
C ASP A 542 9.12 -5.96 10.15
N LYS A 543 8.06 -6.63 9.69
CA LYS A 543 7.68 -7.99 10.12
C LYS A 543 7.36 -8.10 11.60
N GLU A 544 6.87 -7.02 12.18
CA GLU A 544 6.53 -6.93 13.60
C GLU A 544 5.03 -6.68 13.81
N TRP A 545 4.55 -7.02 15.01
CA TRP A 545 3.20 -6.70 15.44
C TRP A 545 3.24 -5.46 16.34
N SER A 546 2.34 -4.52 16.10
CA SER A 546 2.16 -3.39 17.00
C SER A 546 1.57 -3.83 18.35
N ALA A 547 1.79 -3.00 19.37
CA ALA A 547 0.95 -3.04 20.56
C ALA A 547 -0.55 -2.91 20.18
N PRO A 548 -1.48 -3.48 20.96
CA PRO A 548 -2.91 -3.30 20.73
C PRO A 548 -3.29 -1.81 20.82
N MET A 549 -3.86 -1.27 19.74
CA MET A 549 -4.23 0.15 19.65
C MET A 549 -5.63 0.33 19.04
N PRO A 550 -6.33 1.46 19.30
CA PRO A 550 -7.66 1.74 18.78
C PRO A 550 -7.57 2.25 17.33
N PHE A 551 -7.17 1.38 16.40
CA PHE A 551 -7.04 1.73 14.98
C PHE A 551 -8.38 2.18 14.38
N LEU A 552 -8.38 3.22 13.55
CA LEU A 552 -9.59 3.73 12.89
C LEU A 552 -10.00 2.85 11.71
N PHE A 553 -9.04 2.45 10.89
CA PHE A 553 -9.26 1.59 9.71
C PHE A 553 -9.20 0.10 10.10
N GLN A 554 -10.18 -0.32 10.89
CA GLN A 554 -10.41 -1.72 11.25
C GLN A 554 -11.84 -2.14 10.98
N ARG A 555 -12.07 -3.44 10.80
CA ARG A 555 -13.43 -4.01 10.69
C ARG A 555 -13.50 -5.39 11.32
N GLN A 556 -14.72 -5.87 11.57
CA GLN A 556 -14.93 -7.26 11.93
C GLN A 556 -14.55 -8.16 10.75
N ASN A 557 -13.59 -9.07 10.96
CA ASN A 557 -13.16 -10.02 9.94
C ASN A 557 -13.28 -11.45 10.47
N GLY A 558 -14.43 -12.07 10.24
CA GLY A 558 -14.77 -13.35 10.85
C GLY A 558 -15.01 -13.20 12.35
N THR A 559 -14.26 -13.94 13.16
CA THR A 559 -14.39 -13.95 14.64
C THR A 559 -13.68 -12.79 15.34
N THR A 560 -12.78 -12.07 14.67
CA THR A 560 -11.96 -11.02 15.30
C THR A 560 -11.96 -9.73 14.49
N PRO A 561 -11.97 -8.56 15.16
CA PRO A 561 -11.65 -7.32 14.50
C PRO A 561 -10.21 -7.34 13.98
N ALA A 562 -9.97 -6.71 12.84
CA ALA A 562 -8.64 -6.61 12.25
C ALA A 562 -8.49 -5.30 11.48
N VAL A 563 -7.29 -4.72 11.54
CA VAL A 563 -6.88 -3.59 10.71
C VAL A 563 -6.87 -4.00 9.24
N PHE A 564 -7.30 -3.09 8.36
CA PHE A 564 -7.13 -3.28 6.92
C PHE A 564 -5.64 -3.42 6.56
N CYS A 565 -5.34 -4.22 5.54
CA CYS A 565 -4.01 -4.21 4.93
C CYS A 565 -3.99 -3.28 3.72
N THR A 566 -2.80 -2.77 3.38
CA THR A 566 -2.59 -1.87 2.25
C THR A 566 -3.14 -2.43 0.93
N GLY A 567 -2.99 -3.73 0.71
CA GLY A 567 -3.52 -4.43 -0.46
C GLY A 567 -5.06 -4.38 -0.55
N THR A 568 -5.76 -4.45 0.58
CA THR A 568 -7.23 -4.34 0.60
C THR A 568 -7.68 -2.93 0.21
N ILE A 569 -7.02 -1.89 0.70
CA ILE A 569 -7.32 -0.50 0.31
C ILE A 569 -7.06 -0.30 -1.20
N GLN A 570 -5.95 -0.84 -1.71
CA GLN A 570 -5.65 -0.77 -3.13
C GLN A 570 -6.69 -1.51 -3.99
N GLU A 571 -7.18 -2.67 -3.55
CA GLU A 571 -8.21 -3.43 -4.24
C GLU A 571 -9.56 -2.72 -4.20
N MET A 572 -9.95 -2.12 -3.07
CA MET A 572 -11.15 -1.27 -2.94
C MET A 572 -11.16 -0.18 -4.01
N ILE A 573 -10.10 0.63 -4.08
CA ILE A 573 -9.96 1.72 -5.06
C ILE A 573 -9.96 1.17 -6.50
N SER A 574 -9.21 0.10 -6.76
CA SER A 574 -9.09 -0.48 -8.10
C SER A 574 -10.42 -1.02 -8.63
N ARG A 575 -11.22 -1.67 -7.77
CA ARG A 575 -12.55 -2.19 -8.13
C ARG A 575 -13.50 -1.06 -8.52
N ARG A 576 -13.48 0.06 -7.80
CA ARG A 576 -14.31 1.23 -8.14
C ARG A 576 -13.92 1.86 -9.47
N GLY A 577 -12.62 2.01 -9.72
CA GLY A 577 -12.14 2.47 -11.02
C GLY A 577 -12.53 1.54 -12.17
N GLN A 578 -12.55 0.23 -11.95
CA GLN A 578 -13.02 -0.75 -12.95
C GLN A 578 -14.52 -0.65 -13.20
N ALA A 579 -15.33 -0.49 -12.15
CA ALA A 579 -16.78 -0.31 -12.29
C ALA A 579 -17.13 0.95 -13.10
N LEU A 580 -16.36 2.03 -12.94
CA LEU A 580 -16.55 3.27 -13.69
C LEU A 580 -16.10 3.18 -15.17
N ALA A 581 -15.31 2.19 -15.55
CA ALA A 581 -14.74 2.10 -16.90
C ALA A 581 -15.77 1.84 -18.01
N GLU A 582 -16.95 1.33 -17.65
CA GLU A 582 -18.07 1.15 -18.58
C GLU A 582 -18.68 2.51 -18.97
N ALA A 583 -19.07 3.31 -17.97
CA ALA A 583 -19.71 4.61 -18.15
C ALA A 583 -18.73 5.75 -18.48
N HIS A 584 -17.47 5.66 -18.03
CA HIS A 584 -16.44 6.67 -18.22
C HIS A 584 -15.20 6.07 -18.89
N PRO A 585 -15.06 6.21 -20.23
CA PRO A 585 -13.96 5.62 -20.99
C PRO A 585 -12.56 5.98 -20.48
N GLY A 586 -12.39 7.14 -19.83
CA GLY A 586 -11.12 7.57 -19.22
C GLY A 586 -10.58 6.63 -18.12
N PHE A 587 -11.45 5.80 -17.53
CA PHE A 587 -11.04 4.78 -16.54
C PHE A 587 -10.58 3.46 -17.20
N ARG A 588 -10.80 3.24 -18.50
CA ARG A 588 -10.41 2.00 -19.18
C ARG A 588 -8.89 1.84 -19.21
N GLY A 589 -8.40 0.75 -18.62
CA GLY A 589 -6.97 0.47 -18.51
C GLY A 589 -6.22 1.37 -17.50
N LEU A 590 -6.90 2.35 -16.91
CA LEU A 590 -6.35 3.24 -15.89
C LEU A 590 -6.58 2.66 -14.49
N LYS A 591 -5.55 2.76 -13.64
CA LYS A 591 -5.64 2.35 -12.24
C LYS A 591 -5.26 3.51 -11.34
N PHE A 592 -6.15 3.84 -10.41
CA PHE A 592 -5.85 4.67 -9.26
C PHE A 592 -5.15 3.83 -8.19
N THR A 593 -4.11 4.40 -7.60
CA THR A 593 -3.39 3.84 -6.46
C THR A 593 -3.45 4.87 -5.33
N PRO A 594 -3.33 4.45 -4.05
CA PRO A 594 -3.26 5.40 -2.93
C PRO A 594 -2.19 6.48 -3.12
N HIS A 595 -1.08 6.14 -3.78
CA HIS A 595 -0.01 7.07 -4.08
C HIS A 595 -0.42 8.16 -5.09
N ASP A 596 -1.37 7.88 -5.99
CA ASP A 596 -1.88 8.89 -6.93
C ASP A 596 -2.68 9.98 -6.18
N PHE A 597 -3.46 9.64 -5.14
CA PHE A 597 -4.17 10.62 -4.28
C PHE A 597 -3.19 11.59 -3.62
N ARG A 598 -2.12 11.05 -3.02
CA ARG A 598 -1.07 11.88 -2.41
C ARG A 598 -0.40 12.85 -3.39
N ARG A 599 -0.21 12.44 -4.64
CA ARG A 599 0.36 13.30 -5.68
C ARG A 599 -0.60 14.38 -6.13
N ILE A 600 -1.87 14.02 -6.31
CA ILE A 600 -2.92 14.98 -6.66
C ILE A 600 -3.07 16.01 -5.54
N PHE A 601 -3.19 15.57 -4.28
CA PHE A 601 -3.22 16.44 -3.11
C PHE A 601 -2.01 17.39 -3.04
N ALA A 602 -0.80 16.87 -3.23
CA ALA A 602 0.41 17.70 -3.24
C ALA A 602 0.41 18.74 -4.37
N THR A 603 -0.08 18.35 -5.55
CA THR A 603 -0.19 19.22 -6.72
C THR A 603 -1.23 20.30 -6.48
N GLU A 604 -2.42 19.94 -5.99
CA GLU A 604 -3.50 20.89 -5.67
C GLU A 604 -3.09 21.88 -4.60
N LEU A 605 -2.47 21.44 -3.49
CA LEU A 605 -2.00 22.36 -2.45
C LEU A 605 -1.07 23.45 -3.00
N VAL A 606 -0.08 23.06 -3.79
CA VAL A 606 0.89 24.01 -4.36
C VAL A 606 0.22 24.90 -5.40
N ASN A 607 -0.64 24.33 -6.25
CA ASN A 607 -1.37 25.06 -7.28
C ASN A 607 -2.48 25.97 -6.71
N SER A 608 -2.89 25.79 -5.46
CA SER A 608 -3.77 26.70 -4.72
C SER A 608 -2.99 27.79 -3.96
N GLY A 609 -1.68 27.90 -4.17
CA GLY A 609 -0.85 28.99 -3.65
C GLY A 609 -0.15 28.66 -2.33
N LEU A 610 -0.25 27.44 -1.80
CA LEU A 610 0.48 27.04 -0.61
C LEU A 610 1.99 26.98 -0.93
N PRO A 611 2.86 27.65 -0.17
CA PRO A 611 4.29 27.57 -0.40
C PRO A 611 4.80 26.11 -0.35
N ILE A 612 5.60 25.73 -1.34
CA ILE A 612 6.05 24.33 -1.52
C ILE A 612 6.77 23.73 -0.30
N HIS A 613 7.43 24.55 0.53
CA HIS A 613 8.06 24.10 1.76
C HIS A 613 7.04 23.76 2.86
N ILE A 614 5.89 24.44 2.92
CA ILE A 614 4.77 24.09 3.81
C ILE A 614 4.09 22.82 3.32
N GLY A 615 3.86 22.70 2.01
CA GLY A 615 3.38 21.45 1.41
C GLY A 615 4.32 20.26 1.68
N ALA A 616 5.64 20.49 1.67
CA ALA A 616 6.63 19.49 2.06
C ALA A 616 6.49 19.08 3.53
N ALA A 617 6.24 20.02 4.45
CA ALA A 617 6.03 19.74 5.87
C ALA A 617 4.75 18.93 6.11
N LEU A 618 3.62 19.29 5.48
CA LEU A 618 2.35 18.54 5.56
C LEU A 618 2.48 17.10 5.03
N LEU A 619 3.31 16.90 4.01
CA LEU A 619 3.63 15.58 3.47
C LEU A 619 4.72 14.85 4.27
N GLY A 620 5.44 15.52 5.17
CA GLY A 620 6.56 14.94 5.91
C GLY A 620 7.78 14.63 5.04
N HIS A 621 8.06 15.46 4.04
CA HIS A 621 9.25 15.35 3.18
C HIS A 621 10.42 16.14 3.78
N LEU A 622 11.54 15.47 4.08
CA LEU A 622 12.77 16.12 4.57
C LEU A 622 13.50 16.91 3.49
N ASN A 623 13.39 16.46 2.24
CA ASN A 623 13.99 17.13 1.09
C ASN A 623 12.90 17.74 0.21
N ILE A 624 12.98 19.04 -0.04
CA ILE A 624 12.03 19.76 -0.90
C ILE A 624 12.02 19.23 -2.34
N GLN A 625 13.12 18.62 -2.81
CA GLN A 625 13.17 17.94 -4.10
C GLN A 625 12.21 16.76 -4.17
N THR A 626 11.93 16.11 -3.04
CA THR A 626 10.90 15.08 -2.97
C THR A 626 9.55 15.70 -3.28
N THR A 627 9.14 16.79 -2.62
CA THR A 627 7.87 17.48 -2.91
C THR A 627 7.80 17.97 -4.36
N ARG A 628 8.89 18.54 -4.89
CA ARG A 628 8.99 18.94 -6.30
C ARG A 628 8.69 17.79 -7.27
N GLY A 629 9.08 16.56 -6.92
CA GLY A 629 8.76 15.36 -7.71
C GLY A 629 7.29 14.91 -7.65
N TYR A 630 6.51 15.40 -6.68
CA TYR A 630 5.08 15.13 -6.56
C TYR A 630 4.22 16.18 -7.24
N VAL A 631 4.69 17.43 -7.29
CA VAL A 631 3.96 18.56 -7.87
C VAL A 631 4.06 18.53 -9.40
N ALA A 632 2.93 18.36 -10.07
CA ALA A 632 2.83 18.63 -11.50
C ALA A 632 2.43 20.10 -11.70
N VAL A 633 3.39 20.95 -12.07
CA VAL A 633 3.10 22.34 -12.42
C VAL A 633 2.45 22.38 -13.81
N PHE A 634 1.30 23.05 -13.93
CA PHE A 634 0.63 23.31 -15.21
C PHE A 634 0.92 24.75 -15.66
N ASP A 635 0.98 24.98 -16.98
CA ASP A 635 1.33 26.30 -17.54
C ASP A 635 0.32 27.38 -17.11
N GLU A 636 -0.96 27.02 -17.01
CA GLU A 636 -2.04 27.86 -16.50
C GLU A 636 -1.83 28.25 -15.02
N ASP A 637 -1.30 27.35 -14.18
CA ASP A 637 -1.04 27.66 -12.77
C ASP A 637 0.15 28.60 -12.61
N VAL A 638 1.16 28.51 -13.48
CA VAL A 638 2.29 29.44 -13.49
C VAL A 638 1.78 30.84 -13.78
N VAL A 639 0.91 30.98 -14.79
CA VAL A 639 0.29 32.26 -15.15
C VAL A 639 -0.59 32.77 -14.02
N ARG A 640 -1.47 31.91 -13.46
CA ARG A 640 -2.37 32.28 -12.35
C ARG A 640 -1.59 32.74 -11.12
N HIS A 641 -0.61 31.97 -10.65
CA HIS A 641 0.18 32.34 -9.48
C HIS A 641 1.04 33.58 -9.70
N TYR A 642 1.56 33.76 -10.92
CA TYR A 642 2.27 34.99 -11.26
C TYR A 642 1.32 36.20 -11.21
N GLN A 643 0.11 36.06 -11.75
CA GLN A 643 -0.92 37.10 -11.68
C GLN A 643 -1.40 37.37 -10.25
N GLU A 644 -1.69 36.34 -9.45
CA GLU A 644 -2.06 36.45 -8.03
C GLU A 644 -0.95 37.11 -7.22
N HIS A 645 0.32 36.73 -7.46
CA HIS A 645 1.47 37.38 -6.83
C HIS A 645 1.53 38.88 -7.17
N LEU A 646 1.31 39.23 -8.45
CA LEU A 646 1.24 40.63 -8.88
C LEU A 646 0.04 41.36 -8.24
N HIS A 647 -1.13 40.72 -8.16
CA HIS A 647 -2.34 41.29 -7.54
C HIS A 647 -2.17 41.50 -6.04
N HIS A 648 -1.65 40.52 -5.31
CA HIS A 648 -1.35 40.64 -3.89
C HIS A 648 -0.32 41.75 -3.65
N ARG A 649 0.75 41.83 -4.45
CA ARG A 649 1.70 42.95 -4.39
C ARG A 649 1.08 44.32 -4.69
N ARG A 650 0.03 44.37 -5.51
CA ARG A 650 -0.74 45.61 -5.76
C ARG A 650 -1.61 45.97 -4.56
N GLN A 651 -2.21 44.99 -3.88
CA GLN A 651 -3.06 45.20 -2.71
C GLN A 651 -2.31 45.62 -1.44
N ILE A 652 -1.06 45.16 -1.26
CA ILE A 652 -0.25 45.51 -0.07
C ILE A 652 0.47 46.87 -0.26
N ARG A 653 0.40 47.48 -1.45
CA ARG A 653 0.98 48.82 -1.65
C ARG A 653 0.13 49.87 -0.93
N PRO A 654 0.75 50.82 -0.20
CA PRO A 654 0.02 51.91 0.44
C PRO A 654 -0.81 52.70 -0.59
N GLU A 655 -2.03 53.11 -0.23
CA GLU A 655 -2.94 53.90 -1.10
C GLU A 655 -2.27 55.16 -1.70
N GLY A 656 -1.30 55.75 -1.00
CA GLY A 656 -0.56 56.93 -1.47
C GLY A 656 0.32 56.70 -2.71
N GLU A 657 0.62 55.45 -3.10
CA GLU A 657 1.30 55.13 -4.36
C GLU A 657 0.36 55.12 -5.58
N TYR A 658 -0.97 55.12 -5.36
CA TYR A 658 -2.00 55.18 -6.40
C TYR A 658 -2.64 56.57 -6.53
N ARG A 659 -2.00 57.61 -6.01
CA ARG A 659 -2.45 58.97 -6.33
C ARG A 659 -2.15 59.25 -7.80
N ASP A 660 -3.08 59.94 -8.46
CA ASP A 660 -2.77 60.52 -9.75
C ASP A 660 -1.57 61.44 -9.59
N ALA A 661 -0.56 61.24 -10.43
CA ALA A 661 0.58 62.14 -10.48
C ALA A 661 0.06 63.55 -10.74
N THR A 662 0.49 64.50 -9.92
CA THR A 662 0.08 65.89 -10.04
C THR A 662 0.61 66.46 -11.36
N GLY A 663 -0.01 67.53 -11.87
CA GLY A 663 0.47 68.20 -13.10
C GLY A 663 1.96 68.55 -13.02
N GLN A 664 2.43 69.00 -11.85
CA GLN A 664 3.83 69.33 -11.61
C GLN A 664 4.77 68.10 -11.67
N GLU A 665 4.32 66.94 -11.21
CA GLU A 665 5.11 65.70 -11.28
C GLU A 665 5.12 65.11 -12.69
N TRP A 666 4.04 65.32 -13.44
CA TRP A 666 4.02 65.02 -14.87
C TRP A 666 4.99 65.92 -15.64
N ASP A 667 5.01 67.22 -15.34
CA ASP A 667 5.95 68.17 -15.93
C ASP A 667 7.39 67.80 -15.57
N GLU A 668 7.70 67.49 -14.31
CA GLU A 668 9.03 67.03 -13.88
C GLU A 668 9.43 65.68 -14.51
N PHE A 669 8.47 64.75 -14.67
CA PHE A 669 8.69 63.48 -15.33
C PHE A 669 8.98 63.64 -16.83
N GLN A 670 8.28 64.55 -17.52
CA GLN A 670 8.56 64.91 -18.91
C GLN A 670 9.92 65.59 -19.05
N GLU A 671 10.22 66.56 -18.19
CA GLU A 671 11.48 67.29 -18.16
C GLU A 671 12.67 66.35 -17.84
N HIS A 672 12.44 65.27 -17.07
CA HIS A 672 13.44 64.23 -16.83
C HIS A 672 13.90 63.52 -18.12
N PHE A 673 13.02 63.27 -19.10
CA PHE A 673 13.44 62.66 -20.37
C PHE A 673 14.33 63.59 -21.18
N ASP A 674 14.11 64.90 -21.11
CA ASP A 674 14.93 65.89 -21.79
C ASP A 674 16.27 66.10 -21.09
N ARG A 675 16.30 66.14 -19.75
CA ARG A 675 17.55 66.22 -18.95
C ARG A 675 18.44 64.98 -19.09
N ARG A 676 17.93 63.87 -19.63
CA ARG A 676 18.65 62.59 -19.84
C ARG A 676 19.09 62.36 -21.29
N LYS A 677 18.92 63.35 -22.17
CA LYS A 677 19.55 63.35 -23.50
C LYS A 677 21.04 63.64 -23.34
N VAL A 678 21.85 62.77 -23.93
CA VAL A 678 23.31 62.87 -23.97
C VAL A 678 23.77 62.83 -25.42
N GLU A 679 25.02 63.20 -25.70
CA GLU A 679 25.54 63.40 -27.07
C GLU A 679 25.12 62.29 -28.05
N LEU A 680 25.24 61.01 -27.66
CA LEU A 680 24.98 59.87 -28.53
C LEU A 680 23.52 59.36 -28.51
N GLY A 681 22.66 59.87 -27.64
CA GLY A 681 21.28 59.39 -27.50
C GLY A 681 20.65 59.70 -26.14
N SER A 682 19.97 58.72 -25.53
CA SER A 682 19.28 58.90 -24.25
C SER A 682 19.75 57.89 -23.20
N CYS A 683 19.74 58.30 -21.94
CA CYS A 683 20.04 57.42 -20.81
C CYS A 683 18.74 56.79 -20.27
N ALA A 684 18.64 55.46 -20.30
CA ALA A 684 17.49 54.70 -19.79
C ALA A 684 17.53 54.45 -18.26
N ARG A 685 18.34 55.21 -17.51
CA ARG A 685 18.42 55.08 -16.05
C ARG A 685 17.10 55.54 -15.41
N PRO A 686 16.55 54.83 -14.40
CA PRO A 686 15.29 55.18 -13.78
C PRO A 686 15.25 56.60 -13.17
N TYR A 687 14.06 57.20 -13.18
CA TYR A 687 13.77 58.49 -12.54
C TYR A 687 14.24 58.53 -11.08
N GLY A 688 14.87 59.63 -10.68
CA GLY A 688 15.38 59.82 -9.30
C GLY A 688 16.76 59.21 -9.00
N THR A 689 17.44 58.60 -9.98
CA THR A 689 18.75 57.94 -9.73
C THR A 689 19.93 58.76 -10.30
N PRO A 690 20.79 59.43 -9.50
CA PRO A 690 21.92 60.20 -10.04
C PRO A 690 22.97 59.31 -10.71
N CYS A 691 23.82 59.86 -11.58
CA CYS A 691 24.97 59.15 -12.18
C CYS A 691 26.27 59.91 -11.93
N GLN A 692 27.31 59.21 -11.46
CA GLN A 692 28.63 59.82 -11.21
C GLN A 692 29.50 59.94 -12.48
N HIS A 693 29.02 59.41 -13.61
CA HIS A 693 29.76 59.29 -14.87
C HIS A 693 28.93 59.82 -16.07
N GLU A 694 28.16 60.88 -15.86
CA GLU A 694 27.19 61.40 -16.86
C GLU A 694 27.83 61.74 -18.22
N HIS A 695 29.12 62.03 -18.26
CA HIS A 695 29.87 62.35 -19.47
C HIS A 695 30.71 61.19 -20.05
N ALA A 696 30.61 59.96 -19.50
CA ALA A 696 31.35 58.77 -19.95
C ALA A 696 30.41 57.63 -20.41
N CYS A 697 29.36 57.97 -21.17
CA CYS A 697 28.22 57.09 -21.41
C CYS A 697 28.48 55.93 -22.41
N ILE A 698 29.53 55.97 -23.23
CA ILE A 698 29.70 55.01 -24.34
C ILE A 698 29.89 53.55 -23.88
N ARG A 699 30.48 53.34 -22.70
CA ARG A 699 30.59 52.01 -22.06
C ARG A 699 29.37 51.65 -21.22
N CYS A 700 28.45 52.60 -20.98
CA CYS A 700 27.32 52.39 -20.09
C CYS A 700 26.23 51.54 -20.78
N PRO A 701 25.76 50.44 -20.16
CA PRO A 701 24.68 49.64 -20.73
C PRO A 701 23.35 50.40 -20.80
N MET A 702 23.18 51.46 -20.01
CA MET A 702 21.95 52.27 -19.98
C MET A 702 21.88 53.32 -21.09
N LEU A 703 22.96 53.54 -21.86
CA LEU A 703 22.94 54.45 -23.00
C LEU A 703 22.24 53.77 -24.19
N GLN A 704 21.10 54.33 -24.61
CA GLN A 704 20.40 53.99 -25.83
C GLN A 704 20.83 54.95 -26.94
N ILE A 705 21.44 54.41 -28.00
CA ILE A 705 21.95 55.23 -29.10
C ILE A 705 20.79 55.73 -29.95
N ASN A 706 20.75 57.04 -30.21
CA ASN A 706 19.87 57.59 -31.22
C ASN A 706 20.41 57.18 -32.59
N PRO A 707 19.63 56.51 -33.45
CA PRO A 707 20.15 56.05 -34.74
C PRO A 707 20.67 57.17 -35.67
N LYS A 708 20.27 58.43 -35.46
CA LYS A 708 20.86 59.59 -36.16
C LYS A 708 22.34 59.81 -35.83
N MET A 709 22.85 59.25 -34.73
CA MET A 709 24.23 59.39 -34.26
C MET A 709 25.16 58.27 -34.75
N LEU A 710 24.71 57.42 -35.68
CA LEU A 710 25.54 56.34 -36.24
C LEU A 710 26.84 56.86 -36.87
N ALA A 711 26.78 57.94 -37.65
CA ALA A 711 27.98 58.57 -38.23
C ALA A 711 28.94 59.08 -37.14
N ARG A 712 28.40 59.60 -36.03
CA ARG A 712 29.21 60.06 -34.90
C ARG A 712 29.94 58.91 -34.20
N LEU A 713 29.35 57.71 -34.15
CA LEU A 713 30.04 56.52 -33.64
C LEU A 713 31.20 56.11 -34.54
N ASP A 714 31.07 56.31 -35.87
CA ASP A 714 32.14 56.01 -36.82
C ASP A 714 33.33 56.94 -36.60
N ASP A 715 33.09 58.25 -36.43
CA ASP A 715 34.11 59.24 -36.10
C ASP A 715 34.84 58.89 -34.79
N LEU A 716 34.07 58.49 -33.76
CA LEU A 716 34.63 58.11 -32.46
C LEU A 716 35.44 56.81 -32.54
N GLU A 717 35.04 55.86 -33.38
CA GLU A 717 35.80 54.64 -33.61
C GLU A 717 37.14 54.95 -34.28
N GLU A 718 37.15 55.84 -35.27
CA GLU A 718 38.37 56.27 -35.96
C GLU A 718 39.34 56.98 -35.01
N ASP A 719 38.87 57.94 -34.20
CA ASP A 719 39.70 58.64 -33.19
C ASP A 719 40.28 57.66 -32.16
N LEU A 720 39.48 56.71 -31.67
CA LEU A 720 39.94 55.67 -30.75
C LEU A 720 41.01 54.77 -31.38
N GLN A 721 40.89 54.43 -32.66
CA GLN A 721 41.92 53.64 -33.36
C GLN A 721 43.23 54.43 -33.54
N VAL A 722 43.16 55.73 -33.84
CA VAL A 722 44.34 56.60 -33.92
C VAL A 722 45.02 56.70 -32.56
N ARG A 723 44.25 56.90 -31.48
CA ARG A 723 44.76 56.94 -30.10
C ARG A 723 45.39 55.62 -29.68
N ARG A 724 44.80 54.48 -30.07
CA ARG A 724 45.35 53.15 -29.82
C ARG A 724 46.72 52.97 -30.46
N LYS A 725 46.88 53.33 -31.74
CA LYS A 725 48.17 53.25 -32.45
C LYS A 725 49.25 54.09 -31.78
N ARG A 726 48.89 55.26 -31.25
CA ARG A 726 49.81 56.09 -30.46
C ARG A 726 50.17 55.44 -29.13
N ALA A 727 49.20 54.89 -28.40
CA ALA A 727 49.45 54.17 -27.16
C ALA A 727 50.34 52.93 -27.35
N GLU A 728 50.24 52.25 -28.50
CA GLU A 728 51.14 51.16 -28.90
C GLU A 728 52.57 51.64 -29.13
N ALA A 729 52.74 52.75 -29.87
CA ALA A 729 54.06 53.34 -30.12
C ALA A 729 54.78 53.77 -28.82
N GLU A 730 54.02 54.32 -27.86
CA GLU A 730 54.51 54.80 -26.56
C GLU A 730 54.50 53.70 -25.47
N LYS A 731 54.03 52.49 -25.78
CA LYS A 731 53.93 51.31 -24.88
C LYS A 731 53.05 51.53 -23.63
N TRP A 732 51.97 52.28 -23.73
CA TRP A 732 51.01 52.49 -22.64
C TRP A 732 49.98 51.36 -22.56
N LEU A 733 50.38 50.22 -21.99
CA LEU A 733 49.57 48.99 -21.96
C LEU A 733 48.17 49.19 -21.35
N GLY A 734 48.06 49.90 -20.22
CA GLY A 734 46.76 50.16 -19.59
C GLY A 734 45.82 51.05 -20.42
N GLU A 735 46.38 51.95 -21.23
CA GLU A 735 45.60 52.80 -22.15
C GLU A 735 45.10 51.98 -23.34
N ILE A 736 45.91 51.05 -23.84
CA ILE A 736 45.51 50.11 -24.90
C ILE A 736 44.33 49.25 -24.44
N ASP A 737 44.43 48.63 -23.25
CA ASP A 737 43.35 47.81 -22.68
C ASP A 737 42.06 48.62 -22.47
N GLY A 738 42.19 49.87 -22.02
CA GLY A 738 41.07 50.80 -21.89
C GLY A 738 40.42 51.12 -23.23
N ILE A 739 41.21 51.45 -24.26
CA ILE A 739 40.70 51.78 -25.59
C ILE A 739 40.02 50.57 -26.24
N ASP A 740 40.61 49.37 -26.12
CA ASP A 740 40.05 48.13 -26.68
C ASP A 740 38.70 47.76 -26.04
N LEU A 741 38.57 47.98 -24.73
CA LEU A 741 37.29 47.83 -24.05
C LEU A 741 36.26 48.85 -24.57
N THR A 742 36.64 50.12 -24.74
CA THR A 742 35.73 51.15 -25.30
C THR A 742 35.28 50.82 -26.71
N LEU A 743 36.20 50.38 -27.57
CA LEU A 743 35.92 49.98 -28.96
C LEU A 743 34.92 48.82 -29.00
N THR A 744 35.04 47.86 -28.08
CA THR A 744 34.10 46.74 -27.98
C THR A 744 32.68 47.22 -27.68
N PHE A 745 32.50 48.10 -26.70
CA PHE A 745 31.19 48.66 -26.36
C PHE A 745 30.63 49.57 -27.45
N LEU A 746 31.47 50.38 -28.10
CA LEU A 746 31.10 51.24 -29.21
C LEU A 746 30.52 50.42 -30.37
N ARG A 747 31.25 49.38 -30.80
CA ARG A 747 30.83 48.50 -31.91
C ARG A 747 29.52 47.77 -31.62
N ALA A 748 29.36 47.23 -30.42
CA ALA A 748 28.12 46.57 -30.01
C ALA A 748 26.92 47.52 -30.05
N LYS A 749 27.09 48.77 -29.57
CA LYS A 749 26.05 49.80 -29.61
C LYS A 749 25.73 50.26 -31.04
N ARG A 750 26.74 50.34 -31.91
CA ARG A 750 26.57 50.64 -33.34
C ARG A 750 25.73 49.57 -34.03
N GLU A 751 26.04 48.30 -33.80
CA GLU A 751 25.28 47.16 -34.34
C GLU A 751 23.83 47.18 -33.86
N GLU A 752 23.60 47.47 -32.58
CA GLU A 752 22.26 47.61 -32.02
C GLU A 752 21.47 48.77 -32.66
N ALA A 753 22.09 49.94 -32.84
CA ALA A 753 21.47 51.09 -33.50
C ALA A 753 21.14 50.82 -34.98
N LEU A 754 22.03 50.13 -35.71
CA LEU A 754 21.80 49.67 -37.09
C LEU A 754 20.66 48.65 -37.19
N ARG A 755 20.50 47.78 -36.17
CA ARG A 755 19.40 46.83 -36.09
C ARG A 755 18.06 47.56 -35.88
N LEU A 756 18.06 48.63 -35.08
CA LEU A 756 16.86 49.42 -34.78
C LEU A 756 16.38 50.26 -35.97
N THR A 757 17.27 50.79 -36.82
CA THR A 757 16.88 51.49 -38.07
C THR A 757 16.21 50.58 -39.10
N ARG A 758 16.44 49.27 -39.04
CA ARG A 758 15.80 48.28 -39.94
C ARG A 758 14.38 47.90 -39.52
N ARG A 759 13.94 48.29 -38.32
CA ARG A 759 12.58 48.05 -37.81
C ARG A 759 11.85 49.38 -37.68
N GLY A 760 10.84 49.61 -38.51
CA GLY A 760 10.02 50.82 -38.43
C GLY A 760 9.36 50.96 -37.04
N PRO A 761 9.17 52.19 -36.54
CA PRO A 761 8.44 52.41 -35.30
C PRO A 761 7.00 51.89 -35.45
N VAL A 762 6.55 51.11 -34.47
CA VAL A 762 5.15 50.71 -34.35
C VAL A 762 4.45 51.81 -33.55
N ASP A 763 3.51 52.51 -34.18
CA ASP A 763 2.70 53.52 -33.51
C ASP A 763 1.74 52.84 -32.53
N LEU A 764 1.89 53.16 -31.24
CA LEU A 764 1.02 52.66 -30.17
C LEU A 764 -0.02 53.69 -29.73
N GLY A 765 -0.09 54.85 -30.39
CA GLY A 765 -0.86 56.01 -29.96
C GLY A 765 -0.24 56.67 -28.72
N LEU A 766 -0.37 57.99 -28.60
CA LEU A 766 0.02 58.70 -27.39
C LEU A 766 -1.05 58.46 -26.30
N PRO A 767 -0.68 57.96 -25.10
CA PRO A 767 -1.64 57.85 -24.02
C PRO A 767 -2.06 59.26 -23.57
N HIS A 768 -3.36 59.52 -23.61
CA HIS A 768 -3.94 60.73 -23.05
C HIS A 768 -4.33 60.51 -21.58
N PRO A 769 -4.24 61.56 -20.73
CA PRO A 769 -4.78 61.49 -19.38
C PRO A 769 -6.25 61.10 -19.43
N ARG A 770 -6.70 60.26 -18.51
CA ARG A 770 -8.12 59.96 -18.35
C ARG A 770 -8.81 61.29 -18.00
N PRO A 771 -9.83 61.73 -18.75
CA PRO A 771 -10.58 62.92 -18.35
C PRO A 771 -11.19 62.65 -16.97
N PRO A 772 -11.21 63.65 -16.07
CA PRO A 772 -11.82 63.48 -14.76
C PRO A 772 -13.28 63.07 -14.93
N GLU A 773 -13.70 62.01 -14.24
CA GLU A 773 -15.10 61.61 -14.18
C GLU A 773 -15.90 62.75 -13.53
N ALA A 774 -17.00 63.15 -14.18
CA ALA A 774 -17.87 64.26 -13.76
C ALA A 774 -18.80 63.86 -12.61
#